data_AF-A0A9P8F5Q8-F1
#
_entry.id   AF-A0A9P8F5Q8-F1
#
_cell.length_a   1.000
_cell.length_b   1.000
_cell.length_c   1.000
_cell.angle_alpha   90.00
_cell.angle_beta   90.00
_cell.angle_gamma   90.00
#
_symmetry.space_group_name_H-M   'P 1'
#
loop_
_entity.id
_entity.type
_entity.pdbx_description
1 polymer ?
#
loop_
_entity_poly.entity_id
_entity_poly.type
_entity_poly.pdbx_seq_one_letter_code
_entity_poly.pdbx_strand_id
1 'polypeptide(L)'
;LQDAAAEQDPDALWLLAEMNFHGNFTHPRNYSRAFEYYQTLAYINGNSSAQYMLGFMYATGIGNAVPQDQARALLYHTFAAEQGDIRSQMTLAYRHHSGIATPRNCEEAVHWYRLVAKQAVEFYKSGPPGGHSLVKNAFRLVDEEGGIYGDGASVSSSGVNAKMGGPTSDAYADLDDVLEYLDFQSRKGDLKATFHLGRLYYDGSRGLARNFPEAKDHFMQVARSYWTSSGKVKSDVSPIVEKLAPKAAGYLGRMFLRGEGTEKSYSKAKIWFSRGIQHGDALSQYSMGVMYMEGLGVPKNPVRAAEYFSPAADQDLAVAQTNLGILFMDQGDIHTARSYFELAARNSHIEAFYYLAELSNQGIGRDRSCGMASVYYKIASEKAEVIHSSFIEANEAYERGDLETAIIAYMMAAEQGYENAQANVGYLLDHTRPRYSLPSIFPFLRRRVDAASDAALALIYWTRSAKQSNTDSLVKMGDYYLDGVGTPPSPENAAVCYQAASEGMLSEGMASAQAMWNLGWMHENGIGIEQDFHLAKRFYDQALGTNAEAYLPVKLSLAKLRLRSWWNGVSGGSVNSIRDEPSQKPSRTLSQWLNDFLEADAAYYAEHFEADDWDDAHRHMPGGDDFYDDGTEIDDGLIE
;
A
#
# COMPACT_ATOMS: atom_id res chain seq x y z
N LEU A 1 -28.11 27.62 -18.80
CA LEU A 1 -27.02 27.52 -17.80
C LEU A 1 -26.42 28.89 -17.52
N GLN A 2 -25.81 29.57 -18.51
CA GLN A 2 -25.25 30.91 -18.29
C GLN A 2 -26.29 31.93 -17.81
N ASP A 3 -27.50 31.91 -18.38
CA ASP A 3 -28.59 32.80 -17.93
C ASP A 3 -28.99 32.53 -16.47
N ALA A 4 -29.13 31.26 -16.08
CA ALA A 4 -29.43 30.86 -14.70
C ALA A 4 -28.28 31.20 -13.73
N ALA A 5 -27.02 31.06 -14.17
CA ALA A 5 -25.87 31.48 -13.39
C ALA A 5 -25.78 33.00 -13.23
N ALA A 6 -26.25 33.77 -14.23
CA ALA A 6 -26.39 35.22 -14.11
C ALA A 6 -27.47 35.60 -13.08
N GLU A 7 -28.48 34.76 -12.90
CA GLU A 7 -29.46 34.84 -11.81
C GLU A 7 -28.94 34.27 -10.47
N GLN A 8 -27.65 33.94 -10.38
CA GLN A 8 -26.98 33.40 -9.18
C GLN A 8 -27.53 32.05 -8.70
N ASP A 9 -28.10 31.26 -9.60
CA ASP A 9 -28.53 29.89 -9.28
C ASP A 9 -27.31 29.02 -8.90
N PRO A 10 -27.31 28.38 -7.71
CA PRO A 10 -26.13 27.68 -7.20
C PRO A 10 -25.79 26.43 -8.00
N ASP A 11 -26.78 25.70 -8.51
CA ASP A 11 -26.59 24.47 -9.28
C ASP A 11 -26.05 24.79 -10.67
N ALA A 12 -26.54 25.85 -11.31
CA ALA A 12 -26.02 26.35 -12.58
C ALA A 12 -24.57 26.85 -12.44
N LEU A 13 -24.25 27.56 -11.36
CA LEU A 13 -22.88 28.01 -11.07
C LEU A 13 -21.93 26.82 -10.86
N TRP A 14 -22.34 25.82 -10.08
CA TRP A 14 -21.58 24.60 -9.86
C TRP A 14 -21.31 23.85 -11.17
N LEU A 15 -22.35 23.59 -11.96
CA LEU A 15 -22.21 22.85 -13.21
C LEU A 15 -21.33 23.60 -14.21
N LEU A 16 -21.46 24.93 -14.32
CA LEU A 16 -20.56 25.73 -15.16
C LEU A 16 -19.11 25.68 -14.68
N ALA A 17 -18.89 25.70 -13.36
CA ALA A 17 -17.55 25.57 -12.80
C ALA A 17 -16.92 24.22 -13.17
N GLU A 18 -17.63 23.12 -12.94
CA GLU A 18 -17.19 21.75 -13.26
C GLU A 18 -16.94 21.57 -14.76
N MET A 19 -17.81 22.12 -15.62
CA MET A 19 -17.63 22.10 -17.07
C MET A 19 -16.35 22.84 -17.50
N ASN A 20 -16.08 23.99 -16.91
CA ASN A 20 -14.86 24.76 -17.20
C ASN A 20 -13.61 24.11 -16.60
N PHE A 21 -13.72 23.43 -15.46
CA PHE A 21 -12.59 22.80 -14.78
C PHE A 21 -12.18 21.49 -15.47
N HIS A 22 -13.11 20.54 -15.64
CA HIS A 22 -12.82 19.22 -16.21
C HIS A 22 -12.82 19.21 -17.74
N GLY A 23 -13.53 20.13 -18.39
CA GLY A 23 -13.70 20.13 -19.84
C GLY A 23 -14.76 19.14 -20.33
N ASN A 24 -15.75 18.84 -19.47
CA ASN A 24 -16.81 17.89 -19.80
C ASN A 24 -17.74 18.42 -20.90
N PHE A 25 -18.47 17.52 -21.57
CA PHE A 25 -19.46 17.85 -22.60
C PHE A 25 -18.90 18.65 -23.79
N THR A 26 -17.68 18.35 -24.25
CA THR A 26 -16.97 19.04 -25.34
C THR A 26 -16.63 20.52 -25.05
N HIS A 27 -16.80 20.97 -23.81
CA HIS A 27 -16.41 22.31 -23.39
C HIS A 27 -14.89 22.38 -23.17
N PRO A 28 -14.17 23.41 -23.66
CA PRO A 28 -12.74 23.53 -23.40
C PRO A 28 -12.47 23.84 -21.92
N ARG A 29 -11.33 23.35 -21.40
CA ARG A 29 -10.88 23.69 -20.04
C ARG A 29 -10.52 25.16 -19.94
N ASN A 30 -11.02 25.81 -18.90
CA ASN A 30 -10.71 27.19 -18.56
C ASN A 30 -10.72 27.36 -17.04
N TYR A 31 -9.55 27.14 -16.44
CA TYR A 31 -9.39 27.20 -14.98
C TYR A 31 -9.69 28.59 -14.40
N SER A 32 -9.39 29.68 -15.12
CA SER A 32 -9.71 31.03 -14.64
C SER A 32 -11.22 31.25 -14.50
N ARG A 33 -12.01 30.82 -15.49
CA ARG A 33 -13.48 30.89 -15.39
C ARG A 33 -14.05 29.94 -14.35
N ALA A 34 -13.49 28.73 -14.25
CA ALA A 34 -13.89 27.79 -13.19
C ALA A 34 -13.67 28.41 -11.80
N PHE A 35 -12.51 29.03 -11.58
CA PHE A 35 -12.18 29.73 -10.34
C PHE A 35 -13.20 30.83 -10.02
N GLU A 36 -13.56 31.68 -10.97
CA GLU A 36 -14.55 32.75 -10.78
C GLU A 36 -15.92 32.19 -10.35
N TYR A 37 -16.37 31.10 -10.98
CA TYR A 37 -17.64 30.45 -10.61
C TYR A 37 -17.58 29.79 -9.23
N TYR A 38 -16.51 29.05 -8.90
CA TYR A 38 -16.35 28.47 -7.56
C TYR A 38 -16.28 29.57 -6.49
N GLN A 39 -15.57 30.66 -6.76
CA GLN A 39 -15.46 31.80 -5.84
C GLN A 39 -16.82 32.45 -5.60
N THR A 40 -17.59 32.67 -6.67
CA THR A 40 -18.94 33.23 -6.58
C THR A 40 -19.86 32.30 -5.78
N LEU A 41 -19.82 31.01 -6.05
CA LEU A 41 -20.64 30.01 -5.37
C LEU A 41 -20.27 29.89 -3.87
N ALA A 42 -18.98 29.90 -3.54
CA ALA A 42 -18.51 29.91 -2.17
C ALA A 42 -18.90 31.20 -1.42
N TYR A 43 -18.93 32.34 -2.11
CA TYR A 43 -19.33 33.63 -1.51
C TYR A 43 -20.83 33.71 -1.22
N ILE A 44 -21.68 33.23 -2.14
CA ILE A 44 -23.14 33.37 -2.03
C ILE A 44 -23.74 32.31 -1.10
N ASN A 45 -23.36 31.05 -1.30
CA ASN A 45 -23.98 29.90 -0.64
C ASN A 45 -23.09 29.31 0.47
N GLY A 46 -21.79 29.63 0.47
CA GLY A 46 -20.84 28.94 1.35
C GLY A 46 -20.63 27.48 0.99
N ASN A 47 -20.98 27.05 -0.22
CA ASN A 47 -20.96 25.64 -0.63
C ASN A 47 -19.60 24.96 -0.36
N SER A 48 -19.62 23.86 0.41
CA SER A 48 -18.41 23.14 0.84
C SER A 48 -17.60 22.53 -0.30
N SER A 49 -18.26 22.04 -1.37
CA SER A 49 -17.57 21.50 -2.53
C SER A 49 -16.87 22.60 -3.34
N ALA A 50 -17.49 23.76 -3.48
CA ALA A 50 -16.85 24.92 -4.10
C ALA A 50 -15.65 25.41 -3.27
N GLN A 51 -15.78 25.44 -1.95
CA GLN A 51 -14.68 25.78 -1.04
C GLN A 51 -13.54 24.76 -1.13
N TYR A 52 -13.83 23.46 -1.21
CA TYR A 52 -12.83 22.42 -1.46
C TYR A 52 -12.07 22.70 -2.76
N MET A 53 -12.78 22.99 -3.86
CA MET A 53 -12.16 23.29 -5.16
C MET A 53 -11.29 24.56 -5.10
N LEU A 54 -11.74 25.62 -4.42
CA LEU A 54 -10.92 26.81 -4.19
C LEU A 54 -9.66 26.49 -3.39
N GLY A 55 -9.79 25.67 -2.33
CA GLY A 55 -8.66 25.17 -1.54
C GLY A 55 -7.63 24.44 -2.40
N PHE A 56 -8.10 23.53 -3.25
CA PHE A 56 -7.27 22.79 -4.21
C PHE A 56 -6.59 23.72 -5.23
N MET A 57 -7.31 24.67 -5.81
CA MET A 57 -6.76 25.60 -6.79
C MET A 57 -5.68 26.51 -6.18
N TYR A 58 -5.87 27.01 -4.95
CA TYR A 58 -4.84 27.77 -4.24
C TYR A 58 -3.66 26.90 -3.81
N ALA A 59 -3.88 25.63 -3.44
CA ALA A 59 -2.81 24.71 -3.04
C ALA A 59 -1.86 24.38 -4.20
N THR A 60 -2.41 24.24 -5.40
CA THR A 60 -1.69 23.73 -6.58
C THR A 60 -1.29 24.83 -7.56
N GLY A 61 -2.00 25.96 -7.58
CA GLY A 61 -1.82 27.00 -8.60
C GLY A 61 -2.21 26.54 -10.01
N ILE A 62 -3.10 25.53 -10.11
CA ILE A 62 -3.40 24.83 -11.36
C ILE A 62 -3.79 25.80 -12.50
N GLY A 63 -3.21 25.54 -13.68
CA GLY A 63 -3.54 26.27 -14.90
C GLY A 63 -3.17 27.75 -14.89
N ASN A 64 -2.30 28.19 -13.97
CA ASN A 64 -1.98 29.60 -13.72
C ASN A 64 -3.23 30.47 -13.48
N ALA A 65 -4.35 29.86 -13.08
CA ALA A 65 -5.59 30.58 -12.80
C ALA A 65 -5.47 31.47 -11.56
N VAL A 66 -4.76 30.96 -10.56
CA VAL A 66 -4.42 31.68 -9.33
C VAL A 66 -2.99 31.37 -8.91
N PRO A 67 -2.27 32.33 -8.32
CA PRO A 67 -0.97 32.05 -7.73
C PRO A 67 -1.13 31.09 -6.54
N GLN A 68 -0.14 30.22 -6.37
CA GLN A 68 -0.11 29.29 -5.25
C GLN A 68 -0.09 30.06 -3.92
N ASP A 69 -1.04 29.75 -3.04
CA ASP A 69 -1.18 30.36 -1.72
C ASP A 69 -1.63 29.30 -0.72
N GLN A 70 -0.67 28.74 0.01
CA GLN A 70 -0.95 27.66 0.95
C GLN A 70 -1.79 28.12 2.16
N ALA A 71 -1.74 29.40 2.54
CA ALA A 71 -2.51 29.92 3.65
C ALA A 71 -3.99 30.05 3.27
N ARG A 72 -4.29 30.56 2.08
CA ARG A 72 -5.66 30.56 1.54
C ARG A 72 -6.17 29.15 1.31
N ALA A 73 -5.33 28.25 0.78
CA ALA A 73 -5.70 26.85 0.60
C ALA A 73 -6.15 26.23 1.93
N LEU A 74 -5.37 26.41 3.00
CA LEU A 74 -5.72 25.94 4.33
C LEU A 74 -7.06 26.53 4.80
N LEU A 75 -7.25 27.84 4.63
CA LEU A 75 -8.49 28.52 5.04
C LEU A 75 -9.73 27.94 4.34
N TYR A 76 -9.70 27.79 3.01
CA TYR A 76 -10.84 27.23 2.29
C TYR A 76 -11.10 25.77 2.64
N HIS A 77 -10.05 24.95 2.83
CA HIS A 77 -10.23 23.59 3.33
C HIS A 77 -10.83 23.56 4.74
N THR A 78 -10.45 24.48 5.64
CA THR A 78 -11.09 24.57 6.98
C THR A 78 -12.59 24.87 6.87
N PHE A 79 -13.00 25.82 6.05
CA PHE A 79 -14.44 26.10 5.87
C PHE A 79 -15.21 24.91 5.28
N ALA A 80 -14.63 24.22 4.31
CA ALA A 80 -15.25 23.05 3.70
C ALA A 80 -15.33 21.86 4.69
N ALA A 81 -14.28 21.64 5.47
CA ALA A 81 -14.19 20.54 6.44
C ALA A 81 -15.17 20.70 7.61
N GLU A 82 -15.33 21.92 8.12
CA GLU A 82 -16.31 22.27 9.16
C GLU A 82 -17.76 22.04 8.68
N GLN A 83 -18.00 22.15 7.38
CA GLN A 83 -19.29 21.82 6.77
C GLN A 83 -19.49 20.33 6.44
N GLY A 84 -18.49 19.49 6.73
CA GLY A 84 -18.59 18.05 6.51
C GLY A 84 -18.05 17.54 5.18
N ASP A 85 -17.34 18.35 4.38
CA ASP A 85 -16.70 17.85 3.15
C ASP A 85 -15.54 16.90 3.50
N ILE A 86 -15.73 15.61 3.22
CA ILE A 86 -14.81 14.52 3.59
C ILE A 86 -13.43 14.73 2.97
N ARG A 87 -13.37 15.23 1.73
CA ARG A 87 -12.11 15.47 1.01
C ARG A 87 -11.27 16.52 1.72
N SER A 88 -11.89 17.63 2.13
CA SER A 88 -11.23 18.68 2.90
C SER A 88 -10.85 18.23 4.29
N GLN A 89 -11.68 17.44 4.98
CA GLN A 89 -11.32 16.83 6.27
C GLN A 89 -10.07 15.96 6.13
N MET A 90 -10.01 15.12 5.10
CA MET A 90 -8.85 14.27 4.79
C MET A 90 -7.60 15.12 4.48
N THR A 91 -7.72 16.16 3.66
CA THR A 91 -6.63 17.10 3.34
C THR A 91 -6.11 17.84 4.57
N LEU A 92 -6.98 18.35 5.45
CA LEU A 92 -6.56 19.01 6.69
C LEU A 92 -5.84 18.05 7.63
N ALA A 93 -6.38 16.84 7.78
CA ALA A 93 -5.77 15.82 8.62
C ALA A 93 -4.33 15.52 8.16
N TYR A 94 -4.13 15.35 6.85
CA TYR A 94 -2.81 15.15 6.26
C TYR A 94 -1.89 16.37 6.45
N ARG A 95 -2.39 17.60 6.22
CA ARG A 95 -1.62 18.83 6.40
C ARG A 95 -1.11 19.00 7.83
N HIS A 96 -1.96 18.77 8.84
CA HIS A 96 -1.56 18.82 10.25
C HIS A 96 -0.63 17.66 10.64
N HIS A 97 -0.82 16.47 10.08
CA HIS A 97 0.04 15.31 10.33
C HIS A 97 1.46 15.51 9.78
N SER A 98 1.58 15.97 8.53
CA SER A 98 2.84 16.17 7.82
C SER A 98 3.47 17.55 8.02
N GLY A 99 2.73 18.53 8.54
CA GLY A 99 3.19 19.89 8.76
C GLY A 99 3.29 20.71 7.46
N ILE A 100 2.30 20.59 6.58
CA ILE A 100 2.26 21.29 5.29
C ILE A 100 1.49 22.60 5.48
N ALA A 101 2.20 23.72 5.41
CA ALA A 101 1.65 25.07 5.64
C ALA A 101 1.08 25.32 7.05
N THR A 102 1.27 24.35 7.96
CA THR A 102 0.96 24.44 9.39
C THR A 102 2.06 23.75 10.19
N PRO A 103 2.26 24.09 11.47
CA PRO A 103 3.04 23.25 12.37
C PRO A 103 2.45 21.83 12.43
N ARG A 104 3.31 20.84 12.68
CA ARG A 104 2.84 19.46 12.93
C ARG A 104 2.03 19.44 14.22
N ASN A 105 0.80 18.94 14.14
CA ASN A 105 -0.09 18.81 15.30
C ASN A 105 -0.86 17.49 15.18
N CYS A 106 -0.51 16.53 16.04
CA CYS A 106 -1.15 15.21 16.03
C CYS A 106 -2.60 15.26 16.52
N GLU A 107 -2.97 16.20 17.40
CA GLU A 107 -4.32 16.30 17.97
C GLU A 107 -5.32 16.77 16.91
N GLU A 108 -4.96 17.82 16.16
CA GLU A 108 -5.75 18.29 15.01
C GLU A 108 -5.82 17.22 13.91
N ALA A 109 -4.71 16.55 13.61
CA ALA A 109 -4.71 15.46 12.65
C ALA A 109 -5.66 14.33 13.06
N VAL A 110 -5.64 13.92 14.34
CA VAL A 110 -6.56 12.92 14.89
C VAL A 110 -8.00 13.39 14.83
N HIS A 111 -8.28 14.66 15.15
CA HIS A 111 -9.63 15.22 15.09
C HIS A 111 -10.25 15.01 13.70
N TRP A 112 -9.56 15.45 12.65
CA TRP A 112 -10.03 15.36 11.27
C TRP A 112 -10.03 13.93 10.74
N TYR A 113 -8.96 13.16 10.94
CA TYR A 113 -8.93 11.75 10.50
C TYR A 113 -10.00 10.91 11.19
N ARG A 114 -10.32 11.16 12.46
CA ARG A 114 -11.39 10.44 13.17
C ARG A 114 -12.75 10.69 12.53
N LEU A 115 -13.04 11.91 12.09
CA LEU A 115 -14.30 12.22 11.39
C LEU A 115 -14.42 11.47 10.07
N VAL A 116 -13.35 11.43 9.27
CA VAL A 116 -13.30 10.68 8.02
C VAL A 116 -13.40 9.17 8.27
N ALA A 117 -12.62 8.64 9.22
CA ALA A 117 -12.62 7.22 9.56
C ALA A 117 -13.98 6.75 10.09
N LYS A 118 -14.68 7.58 10.85
CA LYS A 118 -16.05 7.30 11.29
C LYS A 118 -16.99 7.16 10.10
N GLN A 119 -16.96 8.11 9.17
CA GLN A 119 -17.76 8.06 7.94
C GLN A 119 -17.39 6.85 7.07
N ALA A 120 -16.10 6.49 7.00
CA ALA A 120 -15.61 5.31 6.31
C ALA A 120 -16.16 4.00 6.91
N VAL A 121 -16.17 3.88 8.24
CA VAL A 121 -16.75 2.72 8.94
C VAL A 121 -18.27 2.69 8.82
N GLU A 122 -18.94 3.85 8.90
CA GLU A 122 -20.40 3.95 8.66
C GLU A 122 -20.75 3.54 7.23
N PHE A 123 -19.98 4.00 6.24
CA PHE A 123 -20.10 3.56 4.86
C PHE A 123 -19.94 2.04 4.80
N TYR A 124 -18.85 1.48 5.32
CA TYR A 124 -18.62 0.02 5.33
C TYR A 124 -19.81 -0.76 5.93
N LYS A 125 -20.34 -0.31 7.08
CA LYS A 125 -21.48 -0.93 7.78
C LYS A 125 -22.82 -0.75 7.06
N SER A 126 -22.99 0.30 6.25
CA SER A 126 -24.21 0.54 5.46
C SER A 126 -24.43 -0.52 4.36
N GLY A 127 -23.42 -1.35 4.11
CA GLY A 127 -23.46 -2.42 3.11
C GLY A 127 -24.36 -3.59 3.49
N PRO A 128 -24.41 -4.63 2.63
CA PRO A 128 -25.10 -5.87 2.95
C PRO A 128 -24.44 -6.55 4.17
N PRO A 129 -25.11 -7.54 4.83
CA PRO A 129 -24.58 -8.19 6.03
C PRO A 129 -23.12 -8.63 5.89
N GLY A 130 -22.26 -8.17 6.79
CA GLY A 130 -20.79 -8.30 6.71
C GLY A 130 -20.06 -7.20 5.94
N GLY A 131 -20.73 -6.08 5.65
CA GLY A 131 -20.17 -4.84 5.10
C GLY A 131 -19.93 -4.82 3.58
N HIS A 132 -19.68 -3.61 3.05
CA HIS A 132 -19.28 -3.40 1.65
C HIS A 132 -17.93 -4.08 1.35
N SER A 133 -17.76 -4.52 0.09
CA SER A 133 -16.44 -4.88 -0.42
C SER A 133 -15.69 -3.60 -0.79
N LEU A 134 -14.52 -3.40 -0.19
CA LEU A 134 -13.67 -2.24 -0.44
C LEU A 134 -12.57 -2.65 -1.43
N VAL A 135 -12.69 -2.21 -2.68
CA VAL A 135 -11.68 -2.44 -3.72
C VAL A 135 -10.63 -1.33 -3.62
N LYS A 136 -9.36 -1.73 -3.58
CA LYS A 136 -8.22 -0.81 -3.59
C LYS A 136 -7.94 -0.36 -5.03
N ASN A 137 -8.20 0.90 -5.32
CA ASN A 137 -7.89 1.57 -6.59
C ASN A 137 -6.63 2.44 -6.47
N ALA A 138 -6.16 2.75 -5.26
CA ALA A 138 -4.90 3.44 -5.05
C ALA A 138 -3.72 2.51 -5.34
N PHE A 139 -3.13 2.64 -6.51
CA PHE A 139 -1.87 1.98 -6.87
C PHE A 139 -0.90 2.99 -7.51
N ARG A 140 0.39 2.64 -7.52
CA ARG A 140 1.41 3.44 -8.20
C ARG A 140 1.49 2.98 -9.65
N LEU A 141 1.34 3.91 -10.59
CA LEU A 141 1.47 3.65 -12.03
C LEU A 141 2.84 3.06 -12.36
N VAL A 142 3.88 3.56 -11.69
CA VAL A 142 5.27 3.16 -11.93
C VAL A 142 5.53 1.70 -11.61
N ASP A 143 4.78 1.12 -10.67
CA ASP A 143 4.98 -0.26 -10.26
C ASP A 143 4.54 -1.26 -11.35
N GLU A 144 3.76 -0.82 -12.35
CA GLU A 144 3.44 -1.61 -13.54
C GLU A 144 4.59 -1.65 -14.56
N GLU A 145 5.45 -0.64 -14.55
CA GLU A 145 6.62 -0.52 -15.44
C GLU A 145 7.93 -0.98 -14.75
N GLY A 146 7.82 -1.72 -13.64
CA GLY A 146 8.98 -2.18 -12.86
C GLY A 146 9.53 -1.17 -11.85
N GLY A 147 8.80 -0.08 -11.60
CA GLY A 147 9.16 1.00 -10.69
C GLY A 147 9.80 2.21 -11.38
N ILE A 148 10.19 3.21 -10.59
CA ILE A 148 10.68 4.52 -11.07
C ILE A 148 11.91 4.39 -11.99
N TYR A 149 12.79 3.44 -11.67
CA TYR A 149 14.04 3.16 -12.38
C TYR A 149 13.96 1.95 -13.30
N GLY A 150 12.79 1.32 -13.39
CA GLY A 150 12.53 0.10 -14.15
C GLY A 150 12.81 -1.19 -13.38
N ASP A 151 12.47 -2.30 -14.03
CA ASP A 151 12.58 -3.66 -13.50
C ASP A 151 13.98 -3.94 -12.98
N GLY A 152 14.03 -4.49 -11.77
CA GLY A 152 15.29 -4.88 -11.14
C GLY A 152 16.07 -3.75 -10.50
N ALA A 153 15.86 -2.50 -10.90
CA ALA A 153 16.59 -1.36 -10.32
C ALA A 153 15.82 -0.72 -9.16
N SER A 154 14.50 -0.63 -9.28
CA SER A 154 13.63 -0.03 -8.27
C SER A 154 13.41 -0.98 -7.10
N VAL A 155 13.22 -0.45 -5.89
CA VAL A 155 12.89 -1.27 -4.72
C VAL A 155 11.53 -1.93 -4.90
N SER A 156 10.59 -1.30 -5.61
CA SER A 156 9.29 -1.92 -5.89
C SER A 156 9.36 -3.20 -6.75
N SER A 157 10.40 -3.37 -7.57
CA SER A 157 10.62 -4.56 -8.41
C SER A 157 11.75 -5.49 -7.96
N SER A 158 12.67 -5.03 -7.12
CA SER A 158 13.82 -5.83 -6.63
C SER A 158 13.80 -6.13 -5.12
N GLY A 159 12.97 -5.41 -4.35
CA GLY A 159 12.91 -5.54 -2.90
C GLY A 159 12.19 -6.79 -2.40
N VAL A 160 12.15 -6.98 -1.08
CA VAL A 160 11.52 -8.16 -0.42
C VAL A 160 10.04 -8.32 -0.77
N ASN A 161 9.35 -7.20 -1.02
CA ASN A 161 7.93 -7.18 -1.37
C ASN A 161 7.68 -7.14 -2.89
N ALA A 162 8.73 -7.25 -3.70
CA ALA A 162 8.58 -7.26 -5.15
C ALA A 162 7.94 -8.57 -5.64
N LYS A 163 7.17 -8.47 -6.72
CA LYS A 163 6.57 -9.64 -7.38
C LYS A 163 7.66 -10.42 -8.13
N MET A 164 8.26 -11.43 -7.51
CA MET A 164 9.27 -12.25 -8.19
C MET A 164 8.62 -13.29 -9.13
N GLY A 165 8.89 -13.15 -10.42
CA GLY A 165 8.53 -14.14 -11.43
C GLY A 165 9.53 -15.29 -11.50
N GLY A 166 9.11 -16.51 -11.16
CA GLY A 166 9.82 -17.75 -11.49
C GLY A 166 9.40 -18.33 -12.84
N PRO A 167 10.09 -19.37 -13.36
CA PRO A 167 9.77 -20.02 -14.65
C PRO A 167 8.35 -20.60 -14.78
N THR A 168 7.63 -20.69 -13.67
CA THR A 168 6.24 -21.20 -13.56
C THR A 168 5.31 -20.18 -12.88
N SER A 169 5.78 -18.96 -12.64
CA SER A 169 5.05 -17.93 -11.90
C SER A 169 4.30 -16.99 -12.85
N ASP A 170 3.07 -16.70 -12.49
CA ASP A 170 2.17 -15.71 -13.09
C ASP A 170 2.34 -14.31 -12.50
N ALA A 171 3.44 -14.06 -11.77
CA ALA A 171 3.69 -12.81 -11.04
C ALA A 171 3.60 -11.53 -11.90
N TYR A 172 3.84 -11.65 -13.21
CA TYR A 172 3.75 -10.58 -14.20
C TYR A 172 2.66 -10.80 -15.25
N ALA A 173 1.79 -11.80 -15.09
CA ALA A 173 0.72 -12.04 -16.04
C ALA A 173 -0.32 -10.92 -15.92
N ASP A 174 -0.72 -10.35 -17.06
CA ASP A 174 -1.85 -9.43 -17.10
C ASP A 174 -3.11 -10.16 -16.60
N LEU A 175 -4.03 -9.41 -16.01
CA LEU A 175 -5.24 -10.00 -15.44
C LEU A 175 -6.02 -10.82 -16.48
N ASP A 176 -6.05 -10.35 -17.73
CA ASP A 176 -6.69 -11.05 -18.84
C ASP A 176 -6.04 -12.41 -19.13
N ASP A 177 -4.70 -12.49 -19.08
CA ASP A 177 -3.98 -13.75 -19.25
C ASP A 177 -4.27 -14.73 -18.10
N VAL A 178 -4.34 -14.21 -16.87
CA VAL A 178 -4.72 -15.02 -15.69
C VAL A 178 -6.14 -15.54 -15.83
N LEU A 179 -7.08 -14.71 -16.28
CA LEU A 179 -8.48 -15.10 -16.49
C LEU A 179 -8.61 -16.13 -17.62
N GLU A 180 -7.91 -15.93 -18.74
CA GLU A 180 -7.90 -16.89 -19.86
C GLU A 180 -7.30 -18.23 -19.41
N TYR A 181 -6.19 -18.20 -18.68
CA TYR A 181 -5.57 -19.40 -18.12
C TYR A 181 -6.53 -20.14 -17.18
N LEU A 182 -7.15 -19.43 -16.23
CA LEU A 182 -8.09 -20.03 -15.28
C LEU A 182 -9.34 -20.58 -15.96
N ASP A 183 -9.89 -19.88 -16.95
CA ASP A 183 -11.02 -20.36 -17.75
C ASP A 183 -10.65 -21.61 -18.54
N PHE A 184 -9.47 -21.62 -19.19
CA PHE A 184 -8.97 -22.79 -19.90
C PHE A 184 -8.81 -24.02 -18.99
N GLN A 185 -8.26 -23.83 -17.79
CA GLN A 185 -8.12 -24.91 -16.81
C GLN A 185 -9.48 -25.35 -16.25
N SER A 186 -10.40 -24.41 -16.02
CA SER A 186 -11.77 -24.72 -15.61
C SER A 186 -12.49 -25.59 -16.64
N ARG A 187 -12.35 -25.28 -17.94
CA ARG A 187 -12.91 -26.09 -19.05
C ARG A 187 -12.32 -27.50 -19.12
N LYS A 188 -11.05 -27.67 -18.72
CA LYS A 188 -10.43 -29.00 -18.57
C LYS A 188 -10.95 -29.80 -17.37
N GLY A 189 -11.72 -29.17 -16.50
CA GLY A 189 -12.28 -29.78 -15.29
C GLY A 189 -11.47 -29.53 -14.03
N ASP A 190 -10.51 -28.59 -14.04
CA ASP A 190 -9.82 -28.19 -12.81
C ASP A 190 -10.76 -27.36 -11.90
N LEU A 191 -11.17 -27.98 -10.80
CA LEU A 191 -12.06 -27.37 -9.81
C LEU A 191 -11.36 -26.29 -8.98
N LYS A 192 -10.02 -26.33 -8.87
CA LYS A 192 -9.26 -25.27 -8.20
C LYS A 192 -9.32 -23.98 -9.02
N ALA A 193 -9.03 -24.07 -10.31
CA ALA A 193 -9.16 -22.96 -11.24
C ALA A 193 -10.60 -22.42 -11.28
N THR A 194 -11.59 -23.32 -11.34
CA THR A 194 -13.03 -22.95 -11.30
C THR A 194 -13.39 -22.18 -10.03
N PHE A 195 -12.92 -22.62 -8.87
CA PHE A 195 -13.16 -21.90 -7.60
C PHE A 195 -12.50 -20.52 -7.57
N HIS A 196 -11.26 -20.42 -8.04
CA HIS A 196 -10.54 -19.14 -8.11
C HIS A 196 -11.22 -18.16 -9.07
N LEU A 197 -11.67 -18.63 -10.24
CA LEU A 197 -12.40 -17.82 -11.19
C LEU A 197 -13.72 -17.30 -10.59
N GLY A 198 -14.47 -18.16 -9.89
CA GLY A 198 -15.67 -17.74 -9.16
C GLY A 198 -15.38 -16.68 -8.10
N ARG A 199 -14.26 -16.80 -7.38
CA ARG A 199 -13.82 -15.81 -6.39
C ARG A 199 -13.43 -14.48 -7.03
N LEU A 200 -12.69 -14.49 -8.15
CA LEU A 200 -12.31 -13.28 -8.87
C LEU A 200 -13.54 -12.50 -9.33
N TYR A 201 -14.53 -13.18 -9.92
CA TYR A 201 -15.79 -12.55 -10.32
C TYR A 201 -16.63 -12.06 -9.12
N TYR A 202 -16.54 -12.72 -7.96
CA TYR A 202 -17.30 -12.33 -6.77
C TYR A 202 -16.70 -11.11 -6.06
N ASP A 203 -15.40 -11.17 -5.74
CA ASP A 203 -14.67 -10.12 -5.02
C ASP A 203 -14.44 -8.90 -5.93
N GLY A 204 -14.19 -9.15 -7.22
CA GLY A 204 -13.68 -8.16 -8.17
C GLY A 204 -12.20 -7.87 -7.95
N SER A 205 -11.55 -7.30 -8.96
CA SER A 205 -10.16 -6.82 -8.85
C SER A 205 -9.97 -5.59 -9.72
N ARG A 206 -8.76 -5.01 -9.68
CA ARG A 206 -8.40 -3.90 -10.57
C ARG A 206 -8.67 -4.29 -12.02
N GLY A 207 -9.47 -3.52 -12.75
CA GLY A 207 -9.86 -3.80 -14.14
C GLY A 207 -10.94 -4.88 -14.31
N LEU A 208 -11.34 -5.60 -13.26
CA LEU A 208 -12.38 -6.63 -13.30
C LEU A 208 -13.56 -6.24 -12.42
N ALA A 209 -14.63 -5.80 -13.08
CA ALA A 209 -15.91 -5.57 -12.43
C ALA A 209 -16.49 -6.87 -11.86
N ARG A 210 -17.20 -6.76 -10.73
CA ARG A 210 -17.87 -7.90 -10.10
C ARG A 210 -18.98 -8.46 -10.99
N ASN A 211 -18.98 -9.77 -11.19
CA ASN A 211 -19.99 -10.52 -11.92
C ASN A 211 -20.59 -11.63 -11.05
N PHE A 212 -21.60 -11.29 -10.26
CA PHE A 212 -22.21 -12.23 -9.33
C PHE A 212 -22.89 -13.44 -10.00
N PRO A 213 -23.61 -13.30 -11.14
CA PRO A 213 -24.15 -14.46 -11.85
C PRO A 213 -23.08 -15.49 -12.23
N GLU A 214 -21.98 -15.06 -12.87
CA GLU A 214 -20.90 -15.97 -13.26
C GLU A 214 -20.20 -16.59 -12.05
N ALA A 215 -19.92 -15.78 -11.02
CA ALA A 215 -19.37 -16.26 -9.76
C ALA A 215 -20.21 -17.39 -9.16
N LYS A 216 -21.54 -17.22 -9.14
CA LYS A 216 -22.48 -18.21 -8.62
C LYS A 216 -22.41 -19.51 -9.40
N ASP A 217 -22.34 -19.44 -10.73
CA ASP A 217 -22.31 -20.63 -11.58
C ASP A 217 -21.03 -21.45 -11.34
N HIS A 218 -19.88 -20.79 -11.24
CA HIS A 218 -18.62 -21.45 -10.87
C HIS A 218 -18.67 -22.06 -9.47
N PHE A 219 -19.18 -21.35 -8.46
CA PHE A 219 -19.32 -21.92 -7.12
C PHE A 219 -20.31 -23.09 -7.07
N MET A 220 -21.40 -23.01 -7.84
CA MET A 220 -22.36 -24.12 -7.97
C MET A 220 -21.75 -25.33 -8.66
N GLN A 221 -20.88 -25.13 -9.65
CA GLN A 221 -20.14 -26.22 -10.30
C GLN A 221 -19.24 -26.96 -9.29
N VAL A 222 -18.49 -26.21 -8.48
CA VAL A 222 -17.65 -26.78 -7.41
C VAL A 222 -18.51 -27.45 -6.33
N ALA A 223 -19.64 -26.85 -5.92
CA ALA A 223 -20.51 -27.46 -4.92
C ALA A 223 -21.17 -28.76 -5.43
N ARG A 224 -21.55 -28.84 -6.71
CA ARG A 224 -22.16 -30.03 -7.33
C ARG A 224 -21.19 -31.19 -7.48
N SER A 225 -19.88 -30.97 -7.46
CA SER A 225 -18.90 -32.07 -7.47
C SER A 225 -18.87 -32.81 -6.14
N TYR A 226 -19.28 -32.17 -5.03
CA TYR A 226 -19.33 -32.77 -3.70
C TYR A 226 -20.73 -33.19 -3.25
N TRP A 227 -21.72 -32.30 -3.36
CA TRP A 227 -23.09 -32.56 -2.93
C TRP A 227 -23.99 -32.95 -4.12
N THR A 228 -24.83 -33.95 -3.89
CA THR A 228 -25.92 -34.32 -4.79
C THR A 228 -27.06 -33.29 -4.74
N SER A 229 -28.00 -33.35 -5.69
CA SER A 229 -29.20 -32.49 -5.69
C SER A 229 -30.08 -32.67 -4.45
N SER A 230 -30.01 -33.83 -3.78
CA SER A 230 -30.68 -34.11 -2.50
C SER A 230 -29.90 -33.62 -1.28
N GLY A 231 -28.69 -33.08 -1.47
CA GLY A 231 -27.82 -32.59 -0.39
C GLY A 231 -26.96 -33.64 0.30
N LYS A 232 -26.99 -34.90 -0.15
CA LYS A 232 -26.08 -35.95 0.35
C LYS A 232 -24.68 -35.81 -0.27
N VAL A 233 -23.66 -36.09 0.52
CA VAL A 233 -22.26 -36.17 0.09
C VAL A 233 -22.10 -37.36 -0.86
N LYS A 234 -21.36 -37.17 -1.96
CA LYS A 234 -21.02 -38.23 -2.92
C LYS A 234 -19.96 -39.16 -2.32
N SER A 235 -19.99 -40.45 -2.69
CA SER A 235 -19.06 -41.45 -2.15
C SER A 235 -17.64 -41.35 -2.74
N ASP A 236 -17.50 -40.88 -3.98
CA ASP A 236 -16.23 -40.81 -4.70
C ASP A 236 -15.76 -39.36 -4.85
N VAL A 237 -15.20 -38.79 -3.79
CA VAL A 237 -14.76 -37.39 -3.76
C VAL A 237 -13.25 -37.31 -3.62
N SER A 238 -12.61 -36.51 -4.48
CA SER A 238 -11.20 -36.17 -4.35
C SER A 238 -10.95 -35.28 -3.10
N PRO A 239 -9.84 -35.46 -2.36
CA PRO A 239 -9.49 -34.60 -1.22
C PRO A 239 -9.45 -33.10 -1.55
N ILE A 240 -9.15 -32.74 -2.81
CA ILE A 240 -9.18 -31.34 -3.28
C ILE A 240 -10.61 -30.79 -3.20
N VAL A 241 -11.59 -31.58 -3.60
CA VAL A 241 -13.00 -31.21 -3.60
C VAL A 241 -13.53 -31.10 -2.17
N GLU A 242 -13.10 -31.99 -1.27
CA GLU A 242 -13.46 -31.90 0.15
C GLU A 242 -13.00 -30.60 0.81
N LYS A 243 -11.90 -30.00 0.33
CA LYS A 243 -11.41 -28.69 0.80
C LYS A 243 -12.09 -27.50 0.11
N LEU A 244 -12.40 -27.60 -1.19
CA LEU A 244 -12.94 -26.49 -1.97
C LEU A 244 -14.46 -26.35 -1.86
N ALA A 245 -15.19 -27.47 -1.78
CA ALA A 245 -16.64 -27.46 -1.73
C ALA A 245 -17.20 -26.71 -0.50
N PRO A 246 -16.66 -26.86 0.72
CA PRO A 246 -17.07 -26.06 1.89
C PRO A 246 -16.87 -24.56 1.69
N LYS A 247 -15.75 -24.16 1.08
CA LYS A 247 -15.47 -22.75 0.76
C LYS A 247 -16.48 -22.21 -0.26
N ALA A 248 -16.76 -22.97 -1.32
CA ALA A 248 -17.77 -22.62 -2.31
C ALA A 248 -19.16 -22.51 -1.67
N ALA A 249 -19.51 -23.39 -0.73
CA ALA A 249 -20.73 -23.31 0.05
C ALA A 249 -20.79 -22.03 0.91
N GLY A 250 -19.67 -21.60 1.50
CA GLY A 250 -19.58 -20.32 2.21
C GLY A 250 -19.91 -19.13 1.30
N TYR A 251 -19.34 -19.06 0.10
CA TYR A 251 -19.66 -18.01 -0.87
C TYR A 251 -21.12 -18.08 -1.33
N LEU A 252 -21.63 -19.27 -1.69
CA LEU A 252 -23.03 -19.44 -2.08
C LEU A 252 -23.99 -19.01 -0.96
N GLY A 253 -23.69 -19.41 0.29
CA GLY A 253 -24.46 -18.99 1.45
C GLY A 253 -24.47 -17.48 1.63
N ARG A 254 -23.31 -16.82 1.45
CA ARG A 254 -23.18 -15.37 1.49
C ARG A 254 -23.97 -14.70 0.36
N MET A 255 -23.92 -15.23 -0.86
CA MET A 255 -24.72 -14.72 -1.98
C MET A 255 -26.22 -14.79 -1.69
N PHE A 256 -26.72 -15.89 -1.08
CA PHE A 256 -28.13 -15.98 -0.65
C PHE A 256 -28.45 -15.06 0.54
N LEU A 257 -27.52 -14.85 1.46
CA LEU A 257 -27.67 -13.95 2.61
C LEU A 257 -27.82 -12.50 2.14
N ARG A 258 -26.99 -12.09 1.18
CA ARG A 258 -26.89 -10.72 0.67
C ARG A 258 -27.82 -10.42 -0.51
N GLY A 259 -28.25 -11.43 -1.24
CA GLY A 259 -29.01 -11.26 -2.49
C GLY A 259 -28.14 -10.87 -3.68
N GLU A 260 -26.86 -11.25 -3.69
CA GLU A 260 -25.91 -10.94 -4.75
C GLU A 260 -25.97 -12.01 -5.84
N GLY A 261 -26.38 -11.65 -7.06
CA GLY A 261 -26.54 -12.60 -8.18
C GLY A 261 -27.67 -13.63 -7.97
N THR A 262 -28.52 -13.42 -6.94
CA THR A 262 -29.62 -14.33 -6.60
C THR A 262 -30.66 -13.62 -5.72
N GLU A 263 -31.87 -14.16 -5.65
CA GLU A 263 -32.86 -13.70 -4.68
C GLU A 263 -32.39 -13.98 -3.24
N LYS A 264 -32.55 -12.97 -2.38
CA LYS A 264 -32.21 -13.05 -0.95
C LYS A 264 -33.04 -14.13 -0.26
N SER A 265 -32.38 -15.05 0.43
CA SER A 265 -33.03 -16.16 1.12
C SER A 265 -32.21 -16.66 2.32
N TYR A 266 -32.61 -16.24 3.52
CA TYR A 266 -31.93 -16.62 4.77
C TYR A 266 -31.98 -18.13 5.05
N SER A 267 -33.06 -18.81 4.66
CA SER A 267 -33.18 -20.26 4.82
C SER A 267 -32.18 -21.02 3.95
N LYS A 268 -32.04 -20.63 2.67
CA LYS A 268 -31.03 -21.20 1.77
C LYS A 268 -29.61 -20.87 2.24
N ALA A 269 -29.37 -19.62 2.67
CA ALA A 269 -28.09 -19.21 3.23
C ALA A 269 -27.68 -20.11 4.40
N LYS A 270 -28.60 -20.32 5.36
CA LYS A 270 -28.38 -21.21 6.51
C LYS A 270 -28.00 -22.63 6.09
N ILE A 271 -28.69 -23.21 5.10
CA ILE A 271 -28.39 -24.56 4.59
C ILE A 271 -26.97 -24.63 4.04
N TRP A 272 -26.56 -23.66 3.23
CA TRP A 272 -25.22 -23.62 2.67
C TRP A 272 -24.14 -23.40 3.71
N PHE A 273 -24.35 -22.49 4.68
CA PHE A 273 -23.42 -22.30 5.79
C PHE A 273 -23.31 -23.55 6.66
N SER A 274 -24.41 -24.25 6.95
CA SER A 274 -24.35 -25.51 7.70
C SER A 274 -23.52 -26.58 6.97
N ARG A 275 -23.57 -26.62 5.64
CA ARG A 275 -22.71 -27.51 4.84
C ARG A 275 -21.23 -27.12 4.94
N GLY A 276 -20.90 -25.84 4.89
CA GLY A 276 -19.52 -25.37 5.05
C GLY A 276 -18.97 -25.63 6.47
N ILE A 277 -19.79 -25.38 7.50
CA ILE A 277 -19.43 -25.57 8.91
C ILE A 277 -19.11 -27.03 9.24
N GLN A 278 -19.81 -28.00 8.63
CA GLN A 278 -19.51 -29.43 8.81
C GLN A 278 -18.07 -29.82 8.47
N HIS A 279 -17.40 -29.01 7.65
CA HIS A 279 -16.01 -29.19 7.24
C HIS A 279 -15.10 -28.04 7.72
N GLY A 280 -15.56 -27.23 8.68
CA GLY A 280 -14.73 -26.20 9.32
C GLY A 280 -14.53 -24.90 8.52
N ASP A 281 -15.32 -24.62 7.48
CA ASP A 281 -15.14 -23.41 6.67
C ASP A 281 -15.34 -22.10 7.49
N ALA A 282 -14.27 -21.30 7.60
CA ALA A 282 -14.26 -20.05 8.37
C ALA A 282 -15.31 -19.04 7.89
N LEU A 283 -15.51 -18.90 6.56
CA LEU A 283 -16.47 -17.95 6.00
C LEU A 283 -17.91 -18.32 6.38
N SER A 284 -18.23 -19.62 6.36
CA SER A 284 -19.53 -20.15 6.76
C SER A 284 -19.78 -19.99 8.25
N GLN A 285 -18.77 -20.29 9.08
CA GLN A 285 -18.82 -20.07 10.53
C GLN A 285 -19.07 -18.59 10.84
N TYR A 286 -18.25 -17.68 10.30
CA TYR A 286 -18.44 -16.25 10.44
C TYR A 286 -19.82 -15.78 9.99
N SER A 287 -20.27 -16.20 8.81
CA SER A 287 -21.55 -15.74 8.26
C SER A 287 -22.74 -16.26 9.06
N MET A 288 -22.65 -17.46 9.64
CA MET A 288 -23.63 -17.95 10.61
C MET A 288 -23.63 -17.10 11.89
N GLY A 289 -22.44 -16.71 12.37
CA GLY A 289 -22.30 -15.77 13.47
C GLY A 289 -22.99 -14.43 13.20
N VAL A 290 -22.80 -13.85 12.01
CA VAL A 290 -23.51 -12.63 11.57
C VAL A 290 -25.02 -12.84 11.57
N MET A 291 -25.52 -13.97 11.08
CA MET A 291 -26.96 -14.27 11.12
C MET A 291 -27.51 -14.26 12.55
N TYR A 292 -26.80 -14.85 13.51
CA TYR A 292 -27.21 -14.80 14.93
C TYR A 292 -27.03 -13.42 15.56
N MET A 293 -26.02 -12.66 15.17
CA MET A 293 -25.74 -11.34 15.72
C MET A 293 -26.80 -10.31 15.29
N GLU A 294 -27.20 -10.35 14.02
CA GLU A 294 -28.19 -9.44 13.43
C GLU A 294 -29.64 -9.97 13.50
N GLY A 295 -29.83 -11.27 13.78
CA GLY A 295 -31.15 -11.91 13.81
C GLY A 295 -31.72 -12.22 12.42
N LEU A 296 -30.86 -12.54 11.45
CA LEU A 296 -31.24 -12.78 10.05
C LEU A 296 -31.70 -14.22 9.84
N GLY A 297 -33.02 -14.44 9.81
CA GLY A 297 -33.60 -15.78 9.63
C GLY A 297 -33.36 -16.74 10.81
N VAL A 298 -32.78 -16.24 11.90
CA VAL A 298 -32.61 -16.90 13.20
C VAL A 298 -32.85 -15.87 14.32
N PRO A 299 -33.27 -16.28 15.53
CA PRO A 299 -33.40 -15.35 16.65
C PRO A 299 -32.04 -14.74 17.02
N LYS A 300 -32.03 -13.43 17.30
CA LYS A 300 -30.81 -12.71 17.71
C LYS A 300 -30.21 -13.33 18.98
N ASN A 301 -28.95 -13.74 18.92
CA ASN A 301 -28.23 -14.34 20.05
C ASN A 301 -26.72 -14.04 19.92
N PRO A 302 -26.18 -13.05 20.66
CA PRO A 302 -24.78 -12.67 20.59
C PRO A 302 -23.82 -13.74 21.15
N VAL A 303 -24.26 -14.55 22.12
CA VAL A 303 -23.45 -15.63 22.69
C VAL A 303 -23.20 -16.71 21.64
N ARG A 304 -24.26 -17.14 20.94
CA ARG A 304 -24.11 -18.06 19.80
C ARG A 304 -23.30 -17.46 18.66
N ALA A 305 -23.42 -16.15 18.42
CA ALA A 305 -22.59 -15.49 17.43
C ALA A 305 -21.10 -15.61 17.78
N ALA A 306 -20.73 -15.37 19.05
CA ALA A 306 -19.36 -15.54 19.53
C ALA A 306 -18.84 -16.98 19.36
N GLU A 307 -19.67 -17.99 19.68
CA GLU A 307 -19.33 -19.41 19.48
C GLU A 307 -19.00 -19.73 18.00
N TYR A 308 -19.68 -19.07 17.05
CA TYR A 308 -19.38 -19.22 15.63
C TYR A 308 -18.21 -18.35 15.16
N PHE A 309 -17.97 -17.19 15.76
CA PHE A 309 -16.85 -16.33 15.41
C PHE A 309 -15.50 -16.89 15.89
N SER A 310 -15.44 -17.54 17.06
CA SER A 310 -14.20 -18.11 17.63
C SER A 310 -13.45 -19.01 16.64
N PRO A 311 -14.02 -20.11 16.10
CA PRO A 311 -13.30 -20.99 15.18
C PRO A 311 -12.98 -20.34 13.83
N ALA A 312 -13.68 -19.28 13.45
CA ALA A 312 -13.36 -18.51 12.24
C ALA A 312 -12.18 -17.57 12.50
N ALA A 313 -12.09 -16.98 13.69
CA ALA A 313 -10.99 -16.12 14.10
C ALA A 313 -9.68 -16.90 14.30
N ASP A 314 -9.76 -18.15 14.78
CA ASP A 314 -8.63 -19.08 14.88
C ASP A 314 -8.06 -19.49 13.51
N GLN A 315 -8.83 -19.28 12.44
CA GLN A 315 -8.42 -19.47 11.04
C GLN A 315 -8.01 -18.15 10.37
N ASP A 316 -7.60 -17.15 11.17
CA ASP A 316 -7.12 -15.83 10.72
C ASP A 316 -8.13 -15.01 9.90
N LEU A 317 -9.43 -15.28 10.05
CA LEU A 317 -10.44 -14.47 9.37
C LEU A 317 -10.61 -13.12 10.09
N ALA A 318 -10.02 -12.07 9.49
CA ALA A 318 -9.98 -10.72 10.07
C ALA A 318 -11.36 -10.15 10.47
N VAL A 319 -12.40 -10.42 9.68
CA VAL A 319 -13.78 -9.99 9.99
C VAL A 319 -14.32 -10.69 11.24
N ALA A 320 -13.94 -11.95 11.50
CA ALA A 320 -14.36 -12.69 12.69
C ALA A 320 -13.57 -12.21 13.92
N GLN A 321 -12.25 -12.05 13.78
CA GLN A 321 -11.39 -11.47 14.82
C GLN A 321 -11.91 -10.10 15.27
N THR A 322 -12.26 -9.22 14.32
CA THR A 322 -12.79 -7.89 14.65
C THR A 322 -14.13 -7.97 15.38
N ASN A 323 -15.05 -8.84 14.96
CA ASN A 323 -16.34 -8.99 15.65
C ASN A 323 -16.20 -9.60 17.05
N LEU A 324 -15.26 -10.52 17.28
CA LEU A 324 -14.91 -10.98 18.62
C LEU A 324 -14.32 -9.85 19.46
N GLY A 325 -13.41 -9.06 18.88
CA GLY A 325 -12.82 -7.91 19.56
C GLY A 325 -13.89 -6.92 20.03
N ILE A 326 -14.89 -6.62 19.19
CA ILE A 326 -16.05 -5.78 19.57
C ILE A 326 -16.81 -6.41 20.74
N LEU A 327 -17.09 -7.73 20.69
CA LEU A 327 -17.82 -8.42 21.75
C LEU A 327 -17.07 -8.42 23.09
N PHE A 328 -15.74 -8.60 23.09
CA PHE A 328 -14.92 -8.51 24.29
C PHE A 328 -14.83 -7.08 24.82
N MET A 329 -14.72 -6.10 23.92
CA MET A 329 -14.74 -4.67 24.27
C MET A 329 -16.06 -4.28 24.94
N ASP A 330 -17.20 -4.75 24.42
CA ASP A 330 -18.53 -4.52 25.00
C ASP A 330 -18.69 -5.16 26.39
N GLN A 331 -17.97 -6.25 26.66
CA GLN A 331 -17.91 -6.89 27.98
C GLN A 331 -16.93 -6.21 28.95
N GLY A 332 -16.12 -5.26 28.48
CA GLY A 332 -15.10 -4.56 29.26
C GLY A 332 -13.73 -5.23 29.25
N ASP A 333 -13.53 -6.34 28.52
CA ASP A 333 -12.22 -6.97 28.35
C ASP A 333 -11.45 -6.31 27.20
N ILE A 334 -10.84 -5.17 27.52
CA ILE A 334 -10.10 -4.34 26.56
C ILE A 334 -8.81 -5.04 26.11
N HIS A 335 -8.14 -5.80 26.98
CA HIS A 335 -6.87 -6.43 26.63
C HIS A 335 -7.06 -7.49 25.55
N THR A 336 -8.02 -8.40 25.74
CA THR A 336 -8.37 -9.41 24.75
C THR A 336 -8.91 -8.78 23.47
N ALA A 337 -9.78 -7.77 23.59
CA ALA A 337 -10.30 -7.04 22.42
C ALA A 337 -9.19 -6.46 21.55
N ARG A 338 -8.21 -5.80 22.18
CA ARG A 338 -7.06 -5.22 21.52
C ARG A 338 -6.26 -6.26 20.75
N SER A 339 -5.95 -7.41 21.36
CA SER A 339 -5.20 -8.48 20.71
C SER A 339 -5.91 -8.96 19.44
N TYR A 340 -7.24 -9.13 19.50
CA TYR A 340 -8.02 -9.48 18.31
C TYR A 340 -8.00 -8.38 17.24
N PHE A 341 -8.07 -7.11 17.61
CA PHE A 341 -7.95 -6.02 16.65
C PHE A 341 -6.54 -5.95 16.03
N GLU A 342 -5.48 -6.20 16.80
CA GLU A 342 -4.10 -6.26 16.28
C GLU A 342 -3.93 -7.42 15.28
N LEU A 343 -4.50 -8.59 15.56
CA LEU A 343 -4.55 -9.72 14.62
C LEU A 343 -5.31 -9.37 13.33
N ALA A 344 -6.49 -8.74 13.46
CA ALA A 344 -7.28 -8.33 12.31
C ALA A 344 -6.62 -7.21 11.48
N ALA A 345 -5.85 -6.33 12.14
CA ALA A 345 -5.08 -5.27 11.49
C ALA A 345 -3.93 -5.82 10.64
N ARG A 346 -3.31 -6.95 11.03
CA ARG A 346 -2.32 -7.66 10.18
C ARG A 346 -2.93 -8.08 8.84
N ASN A 347 -4.19 -8.51 8.87
CA ASN A 347 -4.98 -8.82 7.67
C ASN A 347 -5.70 -7.60 7.06
N SER A 348 -5.31 -6.39 7.47
CA SER A 348 -5.73 -5.15 6.84
C SER A 348 -7.24 -4.83 6.93
N HIS A 349 -7.94 -5.25 7.99
CA HIS A 349 -9.37 -4.96 8.14
C HIS A 349 -9.65 -3.52 8.61
N ILE A 350 -10.63 -2.85 7.99
CA ILE A 350 -10.92 -1.42 8.23
C ILE A 350 -11.40 -1.11 9.65
N GLU A 351 -12.33 -1.89 10.19
CA GLU A 351 -12.89 -1.63 11.52
C GLU A 351 -11.86 -1.90 12.61
N ALA A 352 -10.99 -2.89 12.42
CA ALA A 352 -9.90 -3.18 13.35
C ALA A 352 -8.99 -1.95 13.54
N PHE A 353 -8.57 -1.30 12.45
CA PHE A 353 -7.80 -0.05 12.53
C PHE A 353 -8.56 1.07 13.22
N TYR A 354 -9.86 1.21 12.95
CA TYR A 354 -10.69 2.21 13.60
C TYR A 354 -10.77 2.00 15.13
N TYR A 355 -11.02 0.77 15.59
CA TYR A 355 -11.07 0.50 17.04
C TYR A 355 -9.70 0.62 17.71
N LEU A 356 -8.62 0.19 17.06
CA LEU A 356 -7.26 0.44 17.57
C LEU A 356 -6.97 1.94 17.70
N ALA A 357 -7.42 2.74 16.73
CA ALA A 357 -7.29 4.19 16.78
C ALA A 357 -8.05 4.80 17.95
N GLU A 358 -9.31 4.38 18.18
CA GLU A 358 -10.11 4.83 19.33
C GLU A 358 -9.46 4.46 20.67
N LEU A 359 -8.98 3.21 20.82
CA LEU A 359 -8.28 2.77 22.03
C LEU A 359 -7.01 3.59 22.29
N SER A 360 -6.20 3.84 21.25
CA SER A 360 -4.99 4.66 21.35
C SER A 360 -5.26 6.14 21.60
N ASN A 361 -6.33 6.69 21.04
CA ASN A 361 -6.71 8.09 21.21
C ASN A 361 -7.29 8.36 22.61
N GLN A 362 -8.09 7.43 23.12
CA GLN A 362 -8.70 7.56 24.46
C GLN A 362 -7.76 7.13 25.59
N GLY A 363 -6.66 6.43 25.27
CA GLY A 363 -5.71 5.92 26.27
C GLY A 363 -6.29 4.75 27.08
N ILE A 364 -7.10 3.90 26.42
CA ILE A 364 -7.73 2.74 27.07
C ILE A 364 -6.80 1.54 26.91
N GLY A 365 -6.31 1.00 28.03
CA GLY A 365 -5.43 -0.17 28.10
C GLY A 365 -3.95 0.10 27.81
N ARG A 366 -3.58 1.28 27.29
CA ARG A 366 -2.21 1.82 27.19
C ARG A 366 -2.25 3.34 27.30
N ASP A 367 -1.09 3.98 27.46
CA ASP A 367 -0.98 5.43 27.43
C ASP A 367 -1.53 6.00 26.12
N ARG A 368 -2.23 7.13 26.24
CA ARG A 368 -2.77 7.87 25.10
C ARG A 368 -1.64 8.26 24.16
N SER A 369 -1.80 7.91 22.87
CA SER A 369 -0.84 8.24 21.82
C SER A 369 -1.56 8.78 20.58
N CYS A 370 -1.54 10.11 20.43
CA CYS A 370 -2.08 10.80 19.26
C CYS A 370 -1.34 10.40 17.96
N GLY A 371 -0.03 10.11 18.07
CA GLY A 371 0.79 9.69 16.93
C GLY A 371 0.28 8.37 16.34
N MET A 372 0.17 7.33 17.17
CA MET A 372 -0.35 6.03 16.76
C MET A 372 -1.81 6.10 16.31
N ALA A 373 -2.65 6.83 17.03
CA ALA A 373 -4.05 7.03 16.66
C ALA A 373 -4.17 7.68 15.27
N SER A 374 -3.36 8.71 14.96
CA SER A 374 -3.39 9.37 13.66
C SER A 374 -3.07 8.43 12.50
N VAL A 375 -2.11 7.52 12.70
CA VAL A 375 -1.73 6.52 11.69
C VAL A 375 -2.85 5.51 11.48
N TYR A 376 -3.44 4.97 12.55
CA TYR A 376 -4.54 4.02 12.43
C TYR A 376 -5.79 4.64 11.80
N TYR A 377 -6.19 5.85 12.20
CA TYR A 377 -7.32 6.54 11.55
C TYR A 377 -7.04 6.87 10.09
N LYS A 378 -5.80 7.24 9.75
CA LYS A 378 -5.40 7.46 8.35
C LYS A 378 -5.58 6.18 7.54
N ILE A 379 -5.08 5.03 8.02
CA ILE A 379 -5.22 3.75 7.33
C ILE A 379 -6.71 3.38 7.16
N ALA A 380 -7.53 3.56 8.21
CA ALA A 380 -8.97 3.29 8.13
C ALA A 380 -9.68 4.21 7.12
N SER A 381 -9.30 5.49 7.09
CA SER A 381 -9.84 6.49 6.14
C SER A 381 -9.47 6.13 4.70
N GLU A 382 -8.18 5.89 4.45
CA GLU A 382 -7.67 5.59 3.10
C GLU A 382 -8.28 4.33 2.51
N LYS A 383 -8.69 3.34 3.32
CA LYS A 383 -9.35 2.11 2.83
C LYS A 383 -10.73 2.34 2.21
N ALA A 384 -11.44 3.39 2.59
CA ALA A 384 -12.76 3.72 2.03
C ALA A 384 -12.63 4.67 0.83
N GLU A 385 -11.68 4.40 -0.06
CA GLU A 385 -11.32 5.23 -1.23
C GLU A 385 -12.53 5.72 -2.03
N VAL A 386 -13.57 4.89 -2.14
CA VAL A 386 -14.78 5.15 -2.92
C VAL A 386 -15.55 6.38 -2.46
N ILE A 387 -15.46 6.79 -1.20
CA ILE A 387 -16.29 7.88 -0.66
C ILE A 387 -15.68 9.28 -0.87
N HIS A 388 -14.37 9.38 -1.09
CA HIS A 388 -13.68 10.67 -1.14
C HIS A 388 -12.52 10.77 -2.14
N SER A 389 -11.91 9.65 -2.54
CA SER A 389 -10.73 9.68 -3.41
C SER A 389 -11.12 9.77 -4.89
N SER A 390 -10.26 10.40 -5.68
CA SER A 390 -10.40 10.56 -7.13
C SER A 390 -9.64 9.48 -7.94
N PHE A 391 -9.27 8.35 -7.31
CA PHE A 391 -8.47 7.31 -7.97
C PHE A 391 -9.18 6.63 -9.12
N ILE A 392 -10.49 6.37 -9.00
CA ILE A 392 -11.25 5.71 -10.07
C ILE A 392 -11.21 6.57 -11.34
N GLU A 393 -11.56 7.85 -11.21
CA GLU A 393 -11.52 8.82 -12.31
C GLU A 393 -10.11 8.99 -12.89
N ALA A 394 -9.08 9.02 -12.02
CA ALA A 394 -7.68 9.14 -12.43
C ALA A 394 -7.20 7.94 -13.24
N ASN A 395 -7.46 6.72 -12.73
CA ASN A 395 -7.03 5.48 -13.36
C ASN A 395 -7.73 5.29 -14.71
N GLU A 396 -9.05 5.50 -14.77
CA GLU A 396 -9.79 5.42 -16.03
C GLU A 396 -9.32 6.45 -17.07
N ALA A 397 -8.99 7.68 -16.64
CA ALA A 397 -8.43 8.69 -17.52
C ALA A 397 -7.04 8.29 -18.04
N TYR A 398 -6.20 7.71 -17.18
CA TYR A 398 -4.88 7.22 -17.54
C TYR A 398 -4.96 6.07 -18.55
N GLU A 399 -5.82 5.09 -18.31
CA GLU A 399 -6.07 3.95 -19.22
C GLU A 399 -6.58 4.41 -20.61
N ARG A 400 -7.36 5.50 -20.67
CA ARG A 400 -7.79 6.13 -21.93
C ARG A 400 -6.69 6.96 -22.62
N GLY A 401 -5.54 7.16 -21.97
CA GLY A 401 -4.45 8.00 -22.45
C GLY A 401 -4.67 9.51 -22.25
N ASP A 402 -5.69 9.93 -21.49
CA ASP A 402 -5.94 11.32 -21.14
C ASP A 402 -5.14 11.72 -19.89
N LEU A 403 -3.84 11.95 -20.10
CA LEU A 403 -2.88 12.28 -19.04
C LEU A 403 -3.22 13.59 -18.33
N GLU A 404 -3.83 14.55 -19.04
CA GLU A 404 -4.20 15.84 -18.46
C GLU A 404 -5.35 15.72 -17.45
N THR A 405 -6.37 14.89 -17.72
CA THR A 405 -7.39 14.59 -16.69
C THR A 405 -6.81 13.76 -15.56
N ALA A 406 -6.03 12.73 -15.91
CA ALA A 406 -5.47 11.80 -14.93
C ALA A 406 -4.61 12.51 -13.89
N ILE A 407 -3.71 13.41 -14.32
CA ILE A 407 -2.82 14.12 -13.41
C ILE A 407 -3.60 15.00 -12.42
N ILE A 408 -4.68 15.66 -12.85
CA ILE A 408 -5.50 16.51 -11.97
C ILE A 408 -6.18 15.66 -10.91
N ALA A 409 -6.78 14.55 -11.32
CA ALA A 409 -7.42 13.63 -10.40
C ALA A 409 -6.40 13.01 -9.42
N TYR A 410 -5.20 12.65 -9.86
CA TYR A 410 -4.12 12.25 -8.94
C TYR A 410 -3.67 13.39 -8.03
N MET A 411 -3.57 14.63 -8.50
CA MET A 411 -3.23 15.78 -7.64
C MET A 411 -4.26 15.98 -6.53
N MET A 412 -5.55 15.81 -6.82
CA MET A 412 -6.62 15.89 -5.81
C MET A 412 -6.45 14.81 -4.72
N ALA A 413 -6.19 13.56 -5.11
CA ALA A 413 -5.89 12.48 -4.15
C ALA A 413 -4.56 12.72 -3.41
N ALA A 414 -3.56 13.28 -4.07
CA ALA A 414 -2.27 13.59 -3.48
C ALA A 414 -2.35 14.69 -2.40
N GLU A 415 -3.22 15.68 -2.59
CA GLU A 415 -3.56 16.71 -1.58
C GLU A 415 -4.36 16.13 -0.40
N GLN A 416 -5.10 15.04 -0.60
CA GLN A 416 -5.74 14.28 0.50
C GLN A 416 -4.73 13.46 1.31
N GLY A 417 -3.49 13.29 0.82
CA GLY A 417 -2.41 12.61 1.53
C GLY A 417 -2.09 11.21 1.05
N TYR A 418 -2.73 10.73 -0.02
CA TYR A 418 -2.42 9.41 -0.59
C TYR A 418 -1.01 9.39 -1.18
N GLU A 419 -0.13 8.56 -0.60
CA GLU A 419 1.25 8.40 -1.07
C GLU A 419 1.30 7.92 -2.54
N ASN A 420 0.48 6.94 -2.91
CA ASN A 420 0.42 6.42 -4.28
C ASN A 420 0.12 7.54 -5.31
N ALA A 421 -0.81 8.44 -4.96
CA ALA A 421 -1.15 9.56 -5.84
C ALA A 421 0.00 10.58 -5.93
N GLN A 422 0.70 10.83 -4.82
CA GLN A 422 1.87 11.72 -4.81
C GLN A 422 2.99 11.17 -5.72
N ALA A 423 3.27 9.87 -5.64
CA ALA A 423 4.21 9.21 -6.55
C ALA A 423 3.74 9.28 -8.02
N ASN A 424 2.44 9.06 -8.29
CA ASN A 424 1.88 9.13 -9.65
C ASN A 424 1.99 10.53 -10.25
N VAL A 425 1.71 11.58 -9.49
CA VAL A 425 1.86 12.97 -9.97
C VAL A 425 3.33 13.26 -10.28
N GLY A 426 4.25 12.91 -9.38
CA GLY A 426 5.70 13.08 -9.63
C GLY A 426 6.15 12.36 -10.90
N TYR A 427 5.68 11.13 -11.10
CA TYR A 427 5.99 10.33 -12.29
C TYR A 427 5.43 10.93 -13.58
N LEU A 428 4.17 11.37 -13.59
CA LEU A 428 3.54 11.97 -14.79
C LEU A 428 4.20 13.29 -15.17
N LEU A 429 4.58 14.13 -14.19
CA LEU A 429 5.33 15.36 -14.43
C LEU A 429 6.74 15.09 -14.97
N ASP A 430 7.36 13.96 -14.59
CA ASP A 430 8.65 13.52 -15.13
C ASP A 430 8.54 12.94 -16.56
N HIS A 431 7.53 12.11 -16.84
CA HIS A 431 7.39 11.38 -18.12
C HIS A 431 6.93 12.24 -19.29
N THR A 432 6.32 13.40 -19.01
CA THR A 432 6.10 14.44 -20.02
C THR A 432 7.42 15.04 -20.55
N ARG A 433 8.56 14.66 -19.97
CA ARG A 433 9.91 14.90 -20.52
C ARG A 433 10.38 13.64 -21.25
N PRO A 434 10.75 13.71 -22.55
CA PRO A 434 11.36 12.57 -23.21
C PRO A 434 12.69 12.21 -22.52
N ARG A 435 12.77 10.98 -21.97
CA ARG A 435 13.96 10.37 -21.32
C ARG A 435 15.23 10.43 -22.21
N TYR A 436 15.05 10.59 -23.52
CA TYR A 436 16.08 11.05 -24.45
C TYR A 436 15.51 12.19 -25.29
N SER A 437 15.71 13.44 -24.85
CA SER A 437 15.89 14.46 -25.88
C SER A 437 17.31 14.30 -26.42
N LEU A 438 17.51 14.63 -27.69
CA LEU A 438 18.82 14.95 -28.24
C LEU A 438 19.09 16.47 -28.09
N PRO A 439 19.00 17.14 -26.91
CA PRO A 439 19.15 18.58 -26.85
C PRO A 439 20.63 18.98 -26.76
N SER A 440 21.56 18.02 -26.88
CA SER A 440 23.00 18.28 -27.00
C SER A 440 23.40 18.75 -28.42
N ILE A 441 22.57 18.55 -29.45
CA ILE A 441 22.99 18.76 -30.85
C ILE A 441 22.26 19.93 -31.53
N PHE A 442 21.00 20.23 -31.20
CA PHE A 442 20.24 21.31 -31.85
C PHE A 442 19.46 22.19 -30.86
N PRO A 443 20.03 23.33 -30.41
CA PRO A 443 19.44 24.18 -29.36
C PRO A 443 18.17 24.95 -29.77
N PHE A 444 17.76 24.90 -31.03
CA PHE A 444 16.68 25.72 -31.58
C PHE A 444 15.28 25.08 -31.56
N LEU A 445 15.16 23.81 -31.16
CA LEU A 445 13.87 23.08 -31.05
C LEU A 445 13.27 23.13 -29.64
N ARG A 446 13.61 24.14 -28.83
CA ARG A 446 12.98 24.39 -27.53
C ARG A 446 11.49 24.71 -27.71
N ARG A 447 10.60 23.75 -27.43
CA ARG A 447 9.21 24.07 -27.07
C ARG A 447 9.25 24.73 -25.68
N ARG A 448 8.87 26.01 -25.60
CA ARG A 448 8.71 26.72 -24.32
C ARG A 448 7.40 26.31 -23.66
N VAL A 449 7.50 25.53 -22.60
CA VAL A 449 6.55 25.49 -21.47
C VAL A 449 7.40 25.50 -20.20
N ASP A 450 6.84 25.99 -19.10
CA ASP A 450 7.42 26.28 -17.77
C ASP A 450 8.12 25.08 -17.08
N ALA A 451 9.14 24.49 -17.71
CA ALA A 451 9.83 23.28 -17.24
C ALA A 451 10.46 23.40 -15.85
N ALA A 452 10.68 24.62 -15.36
CA ALA A 452 11.18 24.88 -14.01
C ALA A 452 10.07 24.78 -12.95
N SER A 453 8.85 25.24 -13.23
CA SER A 453 7.73 25.14 -12.28
C SER A 453 7.25 23.69 -12.15
N ASP A 454 7.20 22.96 -13.27
CA ASP A 454 6.77 21.56 -13.27
C ASP A 454 7.79 20.66 -12.57
N ALA A 455 9.08 20.95 -12.73
CA ALA A 455 10.15 20.30 -11.96
C ALA A 455 10.02 20.57 -10.46
N ALA A 456 9.81 21.82 -10.07
CA ALA A 456 9.64 22.18 -8.65
C ALA A 456 8.40 21.50 -8.06
N LEU A 457 7.30 21.41 -8.82
CA LEU A 457 6.09 20.71 -8.41
C LEU A 457 6.32 19.19 -8.27
N ALA A 458 6.99 18.57 -9.24
CA ALA A 458 7.36 17.15 -9.19
C ALA A 458 8.22 16.85 -7.94
N LEU A 459 9.22 17.69 -7.65
CA LEU A 459 10.04 17.58 -6.45
C LEU A 459 9.21 17.65 -5.15
N ILE A 460 8.23 18.54 -5.10
CA ILE A 460 7.32 18.63 -3.95
C ILE A 460 6.58 17.31 -3.74
N TYR A 461 6.01 16.72 -4.80
CA TYR A 461 5.28 15.46 -4.70
C TYR A 461 6.19 14.27 -4.40
N TRP A 462 7.39 14.20 -5.00
CA TRP A 462 8.39 13.19 -4.63
C TRP A 462 8.81 13.30 -3.17
N THR A 463 9.01 14.52 -2.66
CA THR A 463 9.34 14.76 -1.25
C THR A 463 8.21 14.32 -0.32
N ARG A 464 6.95 14.57 -0.69
CA ARG A 464 5.79 14.15 0.11
C ARG A 464 5.67 12.63 0.13
N SER A 465 5.83 11.98 -1.02
CA SER A 465 5.84 10.52 -1.14
C SER A 465 6.98 9.88 -0.33
N ALA A 466 8.20 10.41 -0.45
CA ALA A 466 9.37 9.95 0.29
C ALA A 466 9.18 10.05 1.82
N LYS A 467 8.56 11.12 2.31
CA LYS A 467 8.22 11.29 3.75
C LYS A 467 7.17 10.29 4.25
N GLN A 468 6.44 9.63 3.35
CA GLN A 468 5.50 8.56 3.66
C GLN A 468 6.10 7.16 3.45
N SER A 469 7.43 7.06 3.58
CA SER A 469 8.19 5.80 3.49
C SER A 469 8.26 5.16 2.10
N ASN A 470 8.13 5.94 1.02
CA ASN A 470 8.45 5.45 -0.33
C ASN A 470 9.96 5.60 -0.61
N THR A 471 10.69 4.48 -0.60
CA THR A 471 12.14 4.46 -0.85
C THR A 471 12.51 4.91 -2.26
N ASP A 472 11.78 4.49 -3.30
CA ASP A 472 12.10 4.88 -4.68
C ASP A 472 11.90 6.39 -4.89
N SER A 473 10.85 6.96 -4.28
CA SER A 473 10.64 8.42 -4.26
C SER A 473 11.76 9.16 -3.52
N LEU A 474 12.34 8.55 -2.48
CA LEU A 474 13.47 9.11 -1.75
C LEU A 474 14.75 9.13 -2.59
N VAL A 475 15.04 8.07 -3.35
CA VAL A 475 16.15 8.07 -4.31
C VAL A 475 15.91 9.14 -5.38
N LYS A 476 14.69 9.25 -5.90
CA LYS A 476 14.32 10.25 -6.90
C LYS A 476 14.48 11.68 -6.40
N MET A 477 14.12 11.94 -5.15
CA MET A 477 14.36 13.21 -4.48
C MET A 477 15.87 13.52 -4.39
N GLY A 478 16.71 12.51 -4.12
CA GLY A 478 18.17 12.63 -4.16
C GLY A 478 18.69 13.03 -5.55
N ASP A 479 18.19 12.39 -6.61
CA ASP A 479 18.56 12.72 -8.00
C ASP A 479 18.24 14.18 -8.34
N TYR A 480 17.08 14.66 -7.90
CA TYR A 480 16.67 16.05 -8.09
C TYR A 480 17.61 17.05 -7.39
N TYR A 481 18.05 16.75 -6.17
CA TYR A 481 19.05 17.57 -5.47
C TYR A 481 20.42 17.50 -6.15
N LEU A 482 20.82 16.35 -6.65
CA LEU A 482 22.10 16.17 -7.33
C LEU A 482 22.15 16.96 -8.65
N ASP A 483 21.11 16.82 -9.48
CA ASP A 483 21.03 17.45 -10.81
C ASP A 483 20.64 18.93 -10.75
N GLY A 484 20.08 19.40 -9.62
CA GLY A 484 19.57 20.77 -9.48
C GLY A 484 18.30 20.99 -10.30
N VAL A 485 17.41 20.00 -10.36
CA VAL A 485 16.13 20.07 -11.07
C VAL A 485 15.06 20.58 -10.12
N GLY A 486 14.45 21.74 -10.42
CA GLY A 486 13.42 22.35 -9.55
C GLY A 486 13.95 22.97 -8.25
N THR A 487 15.23 22.79 -7.94
CA THR A 487 15.96 23.35 -6.79
C THR A 487 17.40 23.63 -7.19
N PRO A 488 18.13 24.56 -6.56
CA PRO A 488 19.58 24.65 -6.73
C PRO A 488 20.26 23.30 -6.42
N PRO A 489 21.32 22.93 -7.16
CA PRO A 489 22.02 21.68 -6.94
C PRO A 489 22.63 21.66 -5.53
N SER A 490 22.37 20.59 -4.79
CA SER A 490 22.89 20.35 -3.45
C SER A 490 23.31 18.88 -3.33
N PRO A 491 24.57 18.57 -3.68
CA PRO A 491 25.14 17.24 -3.54
C PRO A 491 25.09 16.69 -2.10
N GLU A 492 25.21 17.55 -1.09
CA GLU A 492 25.16 17.14 0.32
C GLU A 492 23.78 16.61 0.70
N ASN A 493 22.72 17.30 0.28
CA ASN A 493 21.34 16.86 0.50
C ASN A 493 21.04 15.57 -0.29
N ALA A 494 21.58 15.42 -1.50
CA ALA A 494 21.48 14.19 -2.27
C ALA A 494 22.11 13.00 -1.53
N ALA A 495 23.30 13.18 -0.94
CA ALA A 495 23.98 12.14 -0.15
C ALA A 495 23.12 11.69 1.04
N VAL A 496 22.50 12.63 1.76
CA VAL A 496 21.59 12.32 2.87
C VAL A 496 20.39 11.49 2.41
N CYS A 497 19.80 11.82 1.25
CA CYS A 497 18.68 11.08 0.68
C CYS A 497 19.09 9.64 0.34
N TYR A 498 20.21 9.45 -0.35
CA TYR A 498 20.68 8.12 -0.70
C TYR A 498 21.12 7.32 0.52
N GLN A 499 21.70 7.95 1.54
CA GLN A 499 22.04 7.29 2.79
C GLN A 499 20.79 6.74 3.47
N ALA A 500 19.77 7.56 3.66
CA ALA A 500 18.49 7.13 4.23
C ALA A 500 17.82 6.02 3.41
N ALA A 501 17.92 6.07 2.07
CA ALA A 501 17.41 5.01 1.20
C ALA A 501 18.25 3.71 1.24
N SER A 502 19.55 3.81 1.49
CA SER A 502 20.47 2.66 1.57
C SER A 502 20.34 1.88 2.88
N GLU A 503 20.08 2.57 3.98
CA GLU A 503 19.95 1.95 5.31
C GLU A 503 18.60 1.25 5.48
N GLY A 504 17.64 1.46 4.57
CA GLY A 504 16.27 0.99 4.75
C GLY A 504 15.60 1.64 5.97
N MET A 505 16.08 2.82 6.40
CA MET A 505 15.67 3.51 7.63
C MET A 505 14.16 3.78 7.69
N LEU A 506 13.47 3.72 6.55
CA LEU A 506 12.03 3.95 6.42
C LEU A 506 11.17 2.67 6.48
N SER A 507 11.77 1.47 6.27
CA SER A 507 11.12 0.16 6.39
C SER A 507 12.16 -0.97 6.34
N GLU A 508 12.13 -1.87 7.31
CA GLU A 508 12.99 -3.08 7.32
C GLU A 508 12.85 -3.86 6.00
N GLY A 509 13.98 -4.25 5.40
CA GLY A 509 14.01 -5.00 4.14
C GLY A 509 13.78 -4.20 2.85
N MET A 510 13.65 -2.86 2.91
CA MET A 510 13.46 -1.98 1.74
C MET A 510 14.70 -1.14 1.40
N ALA A 511 15.89 -1.69 1.58
CA ALA A 511 17.13 -1.01 1.24
C ALA A 511 17.31 -0.91 -0.29
N SER A 512 17.61 0.28 -0.81
CA SER A 512 17.76 0.49 -2.26
C SER A 512 19.19 0.19 -2.73
N ALA A 513 19.33 -0.82 -3.60
CA ALA A 513 20.58 -1.10 -4.28
C ALA A 513 21.02 0.06 -5.19
N GLN A 514 20.08 0.75 -5.82
CA GLN A 514 20.36 1.95 -6.63
C GLN A 514 20.93 3.09 -5.77
N ALA A 515 20.37 3.32 -4.57
CA ALA A 515 20.89 4.33 -3.64
C ALA A 515 22.32 4.00 -3.17
N MET A 516 22.58 2.73 -2.84
CA MET A 516 23.92 2.26 -2.48
C MET A 516 24.92 2.48 -3.62
N TRP A 517 24.52 2.17 -4.86
CA TRP A 517 25.36 2.43 -6.02
C TRP A 517 25.62 3.93 -6.22
N ASN A 518 24.59 4.78 -6.09
CA ASN A 518 24.71 6.23 -6.18
C ASN A 518 25.68 6.78 -5.11
N LEU A 519 25.60 6.32 -3.85
CA LEU A 519 26.54 6.68 -2.79
C LEU A 519 27.97 6.24 -3.09
N GLY A 520 28.14 5.02 -3.60
CA GLY A 520 29.43 4.52 -4.04
C GLY A 520 30.06 5.43 -5.11
N TRP A 521 29.24 5.88 -6.06
CA TRP A 521 29.65 6.83 -7.08
C TRP A 521 29.98 8.22 -6.51
N MET A 522 29.23 8.71 -5.53
CA MET A 522 29.50 9.99 -4.87
C MET A 522 30.83 9.95 -4.09
N HIS A 523 31.12 8.87 -3.36
CA HIS A 523 32.40 8.66 -2.68
C HIS A 523 33.56 8.48 -3.65
N GLU A 524 33.33 7.84 -4.80
CA GLU A 524 34.35 7.70 -5.84
C GLU A 524 34.75 9.08 -6.42
N ASN A 525 33.82 10.00 -6.58
CA ASN A 525 34.07 11.30 -7.23
C ASN A 525 34.24 12.47 -6.25
N GLY A 526 33.96 12.28 -4.95
CA GLY A 526 34.03 13.35 -3.95
C GLY A 526 32.95 14.41 -4.11
N ILE A 527 31.73 14.01 -4.54
CA ILE A 527 30.62 14.93 -4.81
C ILE A 527 29.71 14.97 -3.60
N GLY A 528 29.66 16.09 -2.88
CA GLY A 528 28.84 16.28 -1.66
C GLY A 528 29.32 15.53 -0.42
N ILE A 529 30.28 14.63 -0.58
CA ILE A 529 30.92 13.82 0.48
C ILE A 529 32.40 13.67 0.20
N GLU A 530 33.17 13.33 1.23
CA GLU A 530 34.61 13.14 1.09
C GLU A 530 34.93 11.97 0.16
N GLN A 531 35.95 12.18 -0.69
CA GLN A 531 36.38 11.18 -1.65
C GLN A 531 37.10 10.02 -0.96
N ASP A 532 36.53 8.82 -1.05
CA ASP A 532 37.08 7.62 -0.43
C ASP A 532 36.83 6.38 -1.30
N PHE A 533 37.89 5.81 -1.89
CA PHE A 533 37.76 4.64 -2.74
C PHE A 533 37.46 3.35 -1.96
N HIS A 534 37.84 3.26 -0.70
CA HIS A 534 37.52 2.11 0.14
C HIS A 534 36.03 2.08 0.46
N LEU A 535 35.48 3.24 0.86
CA LEU A 535 34.07 3.36 1.16
C LEU A 535 33.21 3.21 -0.11
N ALA A 536 33.65 3.76 -1.24
CA ALA A 536 33.01 3.54 -2.55
C ALA A 536 32.92 2.04 -2.90
N LYS A 537 34.02 1.29 -2.73
CA LYS A 537 34.03 -0.17 -2.94
C LYS A 537 33.02 -0.87 -2.03
N ARG A 538 32.98 -0.53 -0.74
CA ARG A 538 32.05 -1.13 0.22
C ARG A 538 30.60 -0.95 -0.21
N PHE A 539 30.21 0.26 -0.63
CA PHE A 539 28.85 0.52 -1.08
C PHE A 539 28.51 -0.22 -2.38
N TYR A 540 29.45 -0.32 -3.32
CA TYR A 540 29.27 -1.15 -4.52
C TYR A 540 29.10 -2.64 -4.17
N ASP A 541 29.92 -3.19 -3.26
CA ASP A 541 29.79 -4.57 -2.80
C ASP A 541 28.46 -4.80 -2.04
N GLN A 542 28.00 -3.83 -1.26
CA GLN A 542 26.70 -3.88 -0.55
C GLN A 542 25.51 -3.82 -1.53
N ALA A 543 25.59 -3.00 -2.58
CA ALA A 543 24.57 -2.95 -3.63
C ALA A 543 24.41 -4.33 -4.29
N LEU A 544 25.53 -5.02 -4.55
CA LEU A 544 25.53 -6.39 -5.09
C LEU A 544 24.98 -7.42 -4.10
N GLY A 545 25.27 -7.28 -2.81
CA GLY A 545 24.71 -8.15 -1.77
C GLY A 545 23.20 -7.98 -1.60
N THR A 546 22.68 -6.78 -1.88
CA THR A 546 21.26 -6.44 -1.75
C THR A 546 20.47 -6.90 -2.98
N ASN A 547 21.04 -6.77 -4.18
CA ASN A 547 20.37 -7.12 -5.42
C ASN A 547 21.30 -7.87 -6.38
N ALA A 548 20.94 -9.11 -6.71
CA ALA A 548 21.68 -9.95 -7.63
C ALA A 548 21.72 -9.40 -9.07
N GLU A 549 20.67 -8.68 -9.50
CA GLU A 549 20.58 -8.10 -10.84
C GLU A 549 21.56 -6.93 -11.03
N ALA A 550 22.03 -6.33 -9.93
CA ALA A 550 23.06 -5.30 -9.96
C ALA A 550 24.47 -5.83 -10.29
N TYR A 551 24.64 -7.15 -10.50
CA TYR A 551 25.95 -7.79 -10.75
C TYR A 551 26.79 -7.11 -11.82
N LEU A 552 26.26 -6.96 -13.04
CA LEU A 552 27.05 -6.43 -14.14
C LEU A 552 27.42 -4.94 -13.94
N PRO A 553 26.47 -4.04 -13.62
CA PRO A 553 26.79 -2.63 -13.34
C PRO A 553 27.80 -2.46 -12.21
N VAL A 554 27.65 -3.21 -11.11
CA VAL A 554 28.56 -3.14 -9.95
C VAL A 554 29.95 -3.63 -10.34
N LYS A 555 30.08 -4.76 -11.02
CA LYS A 555 31.41 -5.29 -11.42
C LYS A 555 32.15 -4.34 -12.36
N LEU A 556 31.44 -3.70 -13.29
CA LEU A 556 32.03 -2.65 -14.15
C LEU A 556 32.48 -1.44 -13.34
N SER A 557 31.66 -1.00 -12.38
CA SER A 557 31.98 0.12 -11.48
C SER A 557 33.19 -0.19 -10.60
N LEU A 558 33.27 -1.40 -10.04
CA LEU A 558 34.42 -1.88 -9.28
C LEU A 558 35.69 -2.00 -10.14
N ALA A 559 35.58 -2.46 -11.40
CA ALA A 559 36.71 -2.52 -12.32
C ALA A 559 37.25 -1.10 -12.63
N LYS A 560 36.34 -0.15 -12.90
CA LYS A 560 36.68 1.27 -13.07
C LYS A 560 37.33 1.86 -11.81
N LEU A 561 36.77 1.60 -10.64
CA LEU A 561 37.30 2.07 -9.35
C LEU A 561 38.70 1.53 -9.08
N ARG A 562 38.95 0.24 -9.38
CA ARG A 562 40.29 -0.37 -9.28
C ARG A 562 41.30 0.27 -10.23
N LEU A 563 40.90 0.56 -11.48
CA LEU A 563 41.75 1.26 -12.44
C LEU A 563 42.08 2.68 -11.96
N ARG A 564 41.10 3.41 -11.42
CA ARG A 564 41.30 4.73 -10.80
C ARG A 564 42.21 4.67 -9.57
N SER A 565 42.03 3.69 -8.70
CA SER A 565 42.89 3.48 -7.53
C SER A 565 44.33 3.13 -7.94
N TRP A 566 44.53 2.30 -8.96
CA TRP A 566 45.85 2.02 -9.52
C TRP A 566 46.52 3.28 -10.08
N TRP A 567 45.79 4.06 -10.88
CA TRP A 567 46.29 5.31 -11.42
C TRP A 567 46.63 6.33 -10.33
N ASN A 568 45.81 6.45 -9.28
CA ASN A 568 46.06 7.30 -8.12
C ASN A 568 47.37 6.90 -7.41
N GLY A 569 47.63 5.59 -7.27
CA GLY A 569 48.88 5.08 -6.72
C GLY A 569 50.11 5.40 -7.59
N VAL A 570 49.99 5.29 -8.92
CA VAL A 570 51.08 5.58 -9.86
C VAL A 570 51.37 7.09 -9.98
N SER A 571 50.33 7.92 -9.94
CA SER A 571 50.44 9.38 -10.07
C SER A 571 50.77 10.09 -8.74
N GLY A 572 50.83 9.36 -7.62
CA GLY A 572 51.10 9.92 -6.29
C GLY A 572 49.96 10.80 -5.76
N GLY A 573 48.71 10.50 -6.13
CA GLY A 573 47.55 11.27 -5.70
C GLY A 573 47.21 11.08 -4.22
N SER A 574 46.53 12.07 -3.63
CA SER A 574 46.25 12.16 -2.19
C SER A 574 45.00 11.43 -1.72
N VAL A 575 44.31 10.70 -2.62
CA VAL A 575 43.06 10.00 -2.30
C VAL A 575 43.35 8.69 -1.57
N ASN A 576 42.53 8.36 -0.57
CA ASN A 576 42.59 7.05 0.10
C ASN A 576 42.37 5.92 -0.92
N SER A 577 43.44 5.20 -1.25
CA SER A 577 43.38 4.07 -2.17
C SER A 577 42.56 2.91 -1.59
N ILE A 578 42.08 2.01 -2.44
CA ILE A 578 41.50 0.75 -2.00
C ILE A 578 42.58 0.00 -1.21
N ARG A 579 42.48 0.02 0.12
CA ARG A 579 43.26 -0.87 0.98
C ARG A 579 42.54 -2.21 0.94
N ASP A 580 43.26 -3.27 0.63
CA ASP A 580 42.75 -4.58 0.99
C ASP A 580 42.67 -4.61 2.51
N GLU A 581 41.52 -5.00 3.07
CA GLU A 581 41.47 -5.38 4.48
C GLU A 581 42.64 -6.33 4.70
N PRO A 582 43.46 -6.15 5.76
CA PRO A 582 44.51 -7.10 6.05
C PRO A 582 43.80 -8.44 6.22
N SER A 583 43.86 -9.29 5.20
CA SER A 583 43.39 -10.64 5.33
C SER A 583 44.30 -11.22 6.39
N GLN A 584 43.81 -11.33 7.62
CA GLN A 584 44.34 -12.31 8.56
C GLN A 584 43.94 -13.68 8.02
N LYS A 585 44.44 -14.03 6.83
CA LYS A 585 44.70 -15.41 6.51
C LYS A 585 46.07 -15.65 7.13
N PRO A 586 46.16 -16.19 8.37
CA PRO A 586 47.44 -16.72 8.82
C PRO A 586 47.92 -17.67 7.72
N SER A 587 49.21 -17.63 7.37
CA SER A 587 49.78 -18.55 6.40
C SER A 587 49.50 -19.97 6.89
N ARG A 588 48.47 -20.61 6.34
CA ARG A 588 48.03 -21.94 6.78
C ARG A 588 49.05 -22.94 6.28
N THR A 589 49.63 -23.71 7.19
CA THR A 589 50.46 -24.87 6.82
C THR A 589 49.55 -25.98 6.29
N LEU A 590 50.09 -26.82 5.40
CA LEU A 590 49.34 -27.92 4.76
C LEU A 590 48.70 -28.87 5.78
N SER A 591 49.30 -29.00 6.97
CA SER A 591 48.78 -29.79 8.09
C SER A 591 47.55 -29.16 8.75
N GLN A 592 47.49 -27.84 8.88
CA GLN A 592 46.31 -27.13 9.40
C GLN A 592 45.15 -27.22 8.39
N TRP A 593 45.44 -27.08 7.10
CA TRP A 593 44.42 -27.26 6.07
C TRP A 593 43.88 -28.69 6.03
N LEU A 594 44.75 -29.70 6.16
CA LEU A 594 44.33 -31.11 6.16
C LEU A 594 43.48 -31.45 7.39
N ASN A 595 43.83 -30.91 8.56
CA ASN A 595 43.03 -31.12 9.77
C ASN A 595 41.66 -30.47 9.64
N ASP A 596 41.57 -29.19 9.23
CA ASP A 596 40.28 -28.51 9.06
C ASP A 596 39.42 -29.19 7.97
N PHE A 597 40.03 -29.71 6.91
CA PHE A 597 39.34 -30.46 5.86
C PHE A 597 38.75 -31.77 6.42
N LEU A 598 39.53 -32.51 7.20
CA LEU A 598 39.07 -33.73 7.85
C LEU A 598 38.00 -33.45 8.91
N GLU A 599 38.09 -32.32 9.61
CA GLU A 599 37.11 -31.90 10.62
C GLU A 599 35.79 -31.44 9.97
N ALA A 600 35.86 -30.72 8.85
CA ALA A 600 34.69 -30.33 8.07
C ALA A 600 34.03 -31.53 7.36
N ASP A 601 34.81 -32.49 6.86
CA ASP A 601 34.29 -33.75 6.31
C ASP A 601 33.63 -34.58 7.42
N ALA A 602 34.24 -34.68 8.59
CA ALA A 602 33.65 -35.34 9.76
C ALA A 602 32.35 -34.65 10.23
N ALA A 603 32.29 -33.32 10.23
CA ALA A 603 31.08 -32.56 10.57
C ALA A 603 29.97 -32.76 9.52
N TYR A 604 30.32 -32.80 8.24
CA TYR A 604 29.40 -33.09 7.15
C TYR A 604 28.77 -34.50 7.28
N TYR A 605 29.56 -35.51 7.64
CA TYR A 605 29.05 -36.86 7.89
C TYR A 605 28.27 -37.00 9.22
N ALA A 606 28.59 -36.19 10.22
CA ALA A 606 27.84 -36.15 11.48
C ALA A 606 26.44 -35.52 11.32
N GLU A 607 26.30 -34.49 10.48
CA GLU A 607 24.99 -33.88 10.16
C GLU A 607 24.12 -34.73 9.21
N HIS A 608 24.71 -35.62 8.40
CA HIS A 608 23.98 -36.38 7.37
C HIS A 608 23.57 -37.81 7.77
N PHE A 609 23.86 -38.26 9.00
CA PHE A 609 23.48 -39.58 9.51
C PHE A 609 22.94 -39.55 10.95
N GLU A 610 22.14 -38.54 11.31
CA GLU A 610 21.14 -38.75 12.37
C GLU A 610 19.94 -39.49 11.78
N ALA A 611 19.61 -40.60 12.43
CA ALA A 611 18.66 -41.59 11.98
C ALA A 611 17.23 -41.05 11.93
N ASP A 612 16.49 -41.54 10.93
CA ASP A 612 15.05 -41.43 10.77
C ASP A 612 14.29 -41.73 12.09
N ASP A 613 13.60 -40.73 12.63
CA ASP A 613 12.43 -40.95 13.48
C ASP A 613 11.26 -40.13 12.91
N TRP A 614 10.31 -40.85 12.33
CA TRP A 614 9.01 -40.35 11.88
C TRP A 614 8.06 -40.39 13.07
N ASP A 615 7.57 -39.24 13.56
CA ASP A 615 6.16 -39.06 13.95
C ASP A 615 5.78 -37.59 14.26
N ASP A 616 4.74 -37.17 13.54
CA ASP A 616 3.65 -36.21 13.81
C ASP A 616 3.81 -34.89 14.61
N ALA A 617 3.10 -33.87 14.09
CA ALA A 617 2.65 -32.62 14.70
C ALA A 617 3.63 -31.42 14.97
N HIS A 618 3.15 -30.23 14.57
CA HIS A 618 3.60 -28.87 14.93
C HIS A 618 4.85 -28.29 14.23
N ARG A 619 4.63 -27.62 13.07
CA ARG A 619 5.55 -26.55 12.63
C ARG A 619 5.16 -25.22 13.26
N HIS A 620 5.85 -24.87 14.35
CA HIS A 620 6.06 -23.50 14.78
C HIS A 620 7.03 -22.81 13.81
N MET A 621 6.65 -21.63 13.30
CA MET A 621 7.57 -20.65 12.71
C MET A 621 8.24 -19.87 13.86
N PRO A 622 9.57 -19.62 13.83
CA PRO A 622 10.27 -18.94 14.91
C PRO A 622 10.21 -17.41 14.73
N GLY A 623 9.96 -16.69 15.83
CA GLY A 623 10.01 -15.23 15.85
C GLY A 623 9.32 -14.59 17.05
N GLY A 624 9.83 -14.87 18.24
CA GLY A 624 9.54 -14.19 19.51
C GLY A 624 10.58 -14.68 20.53
N ASP A 625 11.02 -13.97 21.54
CA ASP A 625 10.84 -12.60 22.03
C ASP A 625 12.05 -12.38 22.95
N ASP A 626 12.51 -11.15 23.15
CA ASP A 626 13.31 -10.84 24.35
C ASP A 626 13.09 -9.36 24.66
N PHE A 627 12.13 -9.06 25.53
CA PHE A 627 12.13 -7.84 26.35
C PHE A 627 11.11 -7.96 27.49
N TYR A 628 11.52 -8.54 28.62
CA TYR A 628 11.12 -8.12 29.96
C TYR A 628 12.21 -8.56 30.94
N ASP A 629 12.87 -7.58 31.57
CA ASP A 629 13.41 -7.75 32.92
C ASP A 629 12.88 -6.60 33.76
N ASP A 630 12.06 -6.96 34.74
CA ASP A 630 11.47 -6.10 35.76
C ASP A 630 12.16 -6.40 37.08
N GLY A 631 12.45 -5.38 37.86
CA GLY A 631 13.08 -5.56 39.16
C GLY A 631 13.35 -4.24 39.87
N THR A 632 12.32 -3.67 40.49
CA THR A 632 12.52 -2.76 41.62
C THR A 632 12.52 -3.54 42.93
N GLU A 633 13.48 -3.17 43.77
CA GLU A 633 13.80 -3.66 45.12
C GLU A 633 12.60 -3.66 46.07
N ILE A 634 12.43 -4.73 46.86
CA ILE A 634 12.24 -4.64 48.32
C ILE A 634 13.00 -5.80 48.99
N ASP A 635 13.69 -5.40 50.05
CA ASP A 635 14.65 -6.04 50.94
C ASP A 635 14.12 -7.18 51.83
N ASP A 636 15.09 -7.80 52.50
CA ASP A 636 15.09 -8.46 53.81
C ASP A 636 15.16 -9.99 53.92
N GLY A 637 16.38 -10.43 54.27
CA GLY A 637 16.61 -11.26 55.47
C GLY A 637 16.54 -12.78 55.29
N LEU A 638 17.69 -13.41 55.00
CA LEU A 638 18.53 -14.12 56.00
C LEU A 638 17.93 -15.44 56.54
N ILE A 639 18.58 -16.54 56.14
CA ILE A 639 18.94 -17.73 56.94
C ILE A 639 17.71 -18.45 57.52
N GLU A 640 17.29 -19.59 56.98
CA GLU A 640 17.97 -20.90 57.07
C GLU A 640 17.29 -21.89 56.12
#